data_AF-A0A1A8H8M2-F1
#
_entry.id   AF-A0A1A8H8M2-F1
#
_cell.length_a   1.000
_cell.length_b   1.000
_cell.length_c   1.000
_cell.angle_alpha   90.00
_cell.angle_beta   90.00
_cell.angle_gamma   90.00
#
_symmetry.space_group_name_H-M   'P 1'
#
loop_
_entity.id
_entity.type
_entity.pdbx_description
1 polymer ?
#
loop_
_entity_poly.entity_id
_entity_poly.type
_entity_poly.pdbx_seq_one_letter_code
_entity_poly.pdbx_strand_id
1 'polypeptide(L)'
;VLYRASGDVKLLPQIYLDPVDHEHVYVSVKNQVKRVPVSECDTHTDMKACWSAQDPYCVWCVDKKRCTREDECKGSDWLSIPDESQKKMISHRVVEDPKGQIKITIQTHLTVKEEMRSNFSCQFSTTSGRDLQDVIGVRILKDLSCSPQESPVWNKTGVNLTFHIPSTNAKGAVKVCVLLPDGSCHGNAEIIYQSAPICSGIVPSSSWISGKRKVTLHGTNLHFVDGITHDHMHNHVILPRTSSYQNLTYETPAADKTQKSFVSVRVANETLSCTQITYYKDPEFTSFSAVREGKDVRIVIQKKADELNMSTAELSVWGIREEEMHFCSIEGKESSSEIDSISCEIKEIQEVKFNQLESIKLINSSSNFIFMLFALLLIPVIVAVVVVVYQSKQKKLTVKMNRLIEDLELDIRKDIRQGFVDLQTEKADLMENVGAIPFLDYKHFASRIFFPESDRLIRLCIKDIGQDVVTVKLDEGCQSLSKLIQDQLFLTSMVHALEEQKSFTIKDKCSLASLLTVALHSNLLYLTNVMEVLLEDLMHQNSNSQPKLLLRRTQSTVEKLLTNWMSICLYGFLRESVGQHLFLLVSALTQQISKGPVDCVTEKALYTLSEDWLLWQAQDFSSLKLQVLFAVGHDGEVSQPLEVDALSCDTVEQLKEKILSTFRAKFGFPYETPIRDLCVEYEKHGSFVPLQDVDASSEVIGDMKKLNTLKYYQVSDGATIKVISKKDHPPLSPQTSLKDDENFSGKYFHLIAPDVVEDQAKSPERKKLNLKELHLTKLLSTKVAVHSYVENLFNSIWGMPQSKAPHAIKYFFDFLDARADNMKISDPDVRHIWKTNSLPLRFWVNILKNPQFVFDMEKTPHLDGCLSVIAQAFMDCFSLSEIQLGKHSPTNKLLYAKDIPKFKQEVKVYYKQIRDQQPITDTEFKNFLQEESKKHENEFNEAAALKELYRFIQQYFTQIKEKLSQNAAPAELVEQLHHVKDTFDGLKSCSWSC
;
A
#
# COMPACT_ATOMS: atom_id res chain seq x y z
N VAL A 1 2.98 -34.60 20.50
CA VAL A 1 1.85 -34.64 21.46
C VAL A 1 2.31 -33.96 22.74
N LEU A 2 1.87 -32.73 22.97
CA LEU A 2 2.26 -31.91 24.12
C LEU A 2 1.03 -31.74 25.00
N TYR A 3 1.17 -32.04 26.29
CA TYR A 3 0.22 -31.88 27.39
C TYR A 3 -0.78 -32.99 27.73
N ARG A 4 -0.82 -33.22 29.05
CA ARG A 4 -1.76 -34.05 29.81
C ARG A 4 -2.40 -33.11 30.82
N ALA A 5 -3.71 -32.87 30.72
CA ALA A 5 -4.47 -32.09 31.70
C ALA A 5 -5.37 -33.02 32.51
N SER A 6 -5.50 -32.76 33.81
CA SER A 6 -6.43 -33.44 34.70
C SER A 6 -7.27 -32.40 35.42
N GLY A 7 -8.57 -32.38 35.16
CA GLY A 7 -9.55 -31.48 35.77
C GLY A 7 -9.92 -30.24 34.95
N ASP A 8 -11.03 -29.60 35.33
CA ASP A 8 -11.67 -28.44 34.70
C ASP A 8 -10.80 -27.17 34.78
N VAL A 9 -9.77 -27.09 33.93
CA VAL A 9 -8.95 -25.89 33.77
C VAL A 9 -9.22 -25.28 32.39
N LYS A 10 -9.54 -23.99 32.34
CA LYS A 10 -9.71 -23.23 31.08
C LYS A 10 -8.40 -23.25 30.27
N LEU A 11 -8.48 -23.68 29.02
CA LEU A 11 -7.33 -23.85 28.12
C LEU A 11 -6.89 -22.52 27.48
N LEU A 12 -5.57 -22.33 27.31
CA LEU A 12 -4.91 -21.11 26.82
C LEU A 12 -4.94 -20.97 25.27
N PRO A 13 -4.69 -19.77 24.70
CA PRO A 13 -4.92 -19.43 23.28
C PRO A 13 -4.01 -20.08 22.22
N GLN A 14 -3.14 -21.02 22.59
CA GLN A 14 -2.11 -21.60 21.70
C GLN A 14 -2.34 -23.10 21.39
N ILE A 15 -3.60 -23.55 21.34
CA ILE A 15 -3.94 -24.93 20.95
C ILE A 15 -4.30 -24.96 19.46
N TYR A 16 -3.65 -25.87 18.73
CA TYR A 16 -3.97 -26.13 17.32
C TYR A 16 -5.21 -27.01 17.23
N LEU A 17 -6.23 -26.52 16.51
CA LEU A 17 -7.47 -27.24 16.24
C LEU A 17 -7.27 -28.30 15.15
N ASP A 18 -8.13 -29.31 15.12
CA ASP A 18 -8.17 -30.34 14.08
C ASP A 18 -8.20 -29.65 12.70
N PRO A 19 -7.17 -29.81 11.85
CA PRO A 19 -7.07 -29.05 10.60
C PRO A 19 -8.12 -29.44 9.54
N VAL A 20 -8.93 -30.47 9.80
CA VAL A 20 -9.99 -30.92 8.87
C VAL A 20 -11.26 -30.09 9.01
N ASP A 21 -11.70 -29.82 10.25
CA ASP A 21 -12.94 -29.09 10.52
C ASP A 21 -12.76 -27.88 11.44
N HIS A 22 -11.58 -27.72 12.06
CA HIS A 22 -11.29 -26.70 13.06
C HIS A 22 -12.26 -26.69 14.26
N GLU A 23 -12.99 -27.79 14.49
CA GLU A 23 -14.08 -27.85 15.47
C GLU A 23 -13.74 -28.70 16.70
N HIS A 24 -12.68 -29.50 16.61
CA HIS A 24 -12.27 -30.50 17.60
C HIS A 24 -10.78 -30.38 17.95
N VAL A 25 -10.38 -30.90 19.11
CA VAL A 25 -8.99 -31.06 19.55
C VAL A 25 -8.74 -32.52 19.91
N TYR A 26 -7.56 -33.05 19.53
CA TYR A 26 -7.14 -34.39 19.94
C TYR A 26 -6.40 -34.32 21.28
N VAL A 27 -7.00 -34.92 22.31
CA VAL A 27 -6.46 -34.96 23.66
C VAL A 27 -5.99 -36.36 23.99
N SER A 28 -4.74 -36.49 24.43
CA SER A 28 -4.16 -37.76 24.89
C SER A 28 -4.61 -38.06 26.34
N VAL A 29 -5.27 -39.20 26.54
CA VAL A 29 -5.73 -39.66 27.86
C VAL A 29 -5.13 -41.02 28.15
N LYS A 30 -4.21 -41.10 29.13
CA LYS A 30 -3.44 -42.28 29.61
C LYS A 30 -2.99 -43.29 28.53
N ASN A 31 -3.90 -44.07 27.94
CA ASN A 31 -3.61 -45.09 26.92
C ASN A 31 -4.37 -44.91 25.59
N GLN A 32 -5.04 -43.77 25.35
CA GLN A 32 -5.81 -43.52 24.13
C GLN A 32 -5.82 -42.03 23.75
N VAL A 33 -5.95 -41.73 22.47
CA VAL A 33 -6.18 -40.36 21.98
C VAL A 33 -7.68 -40.18 21.76
N LYS A 34 -8.27 -39.16 22.39
CA LYS A 34 -9.70 -38.82 22.29
C LYS A 34 -9.85 -37.53 21.49
N ARG A 35 -10.76 -37.52 20.52
CA ARG A 35 -11.21 -36.32 19.82
C ARG A 35 -12.29 -35.65 20.66
N VAL A 36 -12.09 -34.39 21.02
CA VAL A 36 -12.97 -33.63 21.95
C VAL A 36 -13.39 -32.32 21.27
N PRO A 37 -14.66 -31.92 21.29
CA PRO A 37 -15.10 -30.67 20.69
C PRO A 37 -14.50 -29.45 21.40
N VAL A 38 -14.21 -28.40 20.64
CA VAL A 38 -13.59 -27.15 21.14
C VAL A 38 -14.53 -26.36 22.05
N SER A 39 -15.85 -26.51 21.88
CA SER A 39 -16.88 -25.88 22.70
C SER A 39 -18.10 -26.78 22.84
N GLU A 40 -18.77 -26.72 23.99
CA GLU A 40 -19.97 -27.52 24.32
C GLU A 40 -21.16 -26.60 24.59
N CYS A 41 -21.61 -25.89 23.55
CA CYS A 41 -22.65 -24.86 23.64
C CYS A 41 -23.99 -25.38 24.17
N ASP A 42 -24.31 -26.65 23.88
CA ASP A 42 -25.54 -27.31 24.31
C ASP A 42 -25.70 -27.44 25.83
N THR A 43 -24.62 -27.22 26.61
CA THR A 43 -24.67 -27.21 28.08
C THR A 43 -25.39 -25.98 28.65
N HIS A 44 -25.57 -24.92 27.86
CA HIS A 44 -26.26 -23.71 28.25
C HIS A 44 -27.72 -23.69 27.77
N THR A 45 -28.64 -23.86 28.70
CA THR A 45 -30.07 -24.09 28.41
C THR A 45 -30.88 -22.83 28.16
N ASP A 46 -30.37 -21.64 28.50
CA ASP A 46 -31.06 -20.37 28.28
C ASP A 46 -30.13 -19.28 27.73
N MET A 47 -30.75 -18.23 27.16
CA MET A 47 -30.04 -17.15 26.48
C MET A 47 -29.08 -16.40 27.40
N LYS A 48 -29.44 -16.24 28.68
CA LYS A 48 -28.65 -15.48 29.63
C LYS A 48 -27.44 -16.30 30.08
N ALA A 49 -27.60 -17.61 30.26
CA ALA A 49 -26.53 -18.55 30.56
C ALA A 49 -25.56 -18.70 29.37
N CYS A 50 -26.09 -18.85 28.15
CA CYS A 50 -25.31 -18.89 26.91
C CYS A 50 -24.46 -17.62 26.77
N TRP A 51 -25.09 -16.46 26.94
CA TRP A 51 -24.42 -15.17 26.86
C TRP A 51 -23.39 -14.94 27.99
N SER A 52 -23.65 -15.45 29.20
CA SER A 52 -22.74 -15.30 30.35
C SER A 52 -21.53 -16.25 30.29
N ALA A 53 -21.58 -17.30 29.45
CA ALA A 53 -20.48 -18.24 29.27
C ALA A 53 -19.25 -17.58 28.63
N GLN A 54 -19.46 -16.53 27.83
CA GLN A 54 -18.40 -15.83 27.08
C GLN A 54 -17.54 -16.79 26.23
N ASP A 55 -18.15 -17.87 25.72
CA ASP A 55 -17.49 -18.80 24.80
C ASP A 55 -17.64 -18.26 23.36
N PRO A 56 -16.54 -17.89 22.68
CA PRO A 56 -16.59 -17.24 21.37
C PRO A 56 -17.12 -18.14 20.25
N TYR A 57 -17.21 -19.45 20.47
CA TYR A 57 -17.74 -20.41 19.50
C TYR A 57 -19.23 -20.70 19.70
N CYS A 58 -19.87 -20.12 20.72
CA CYS A 58 -21.27 -20.34 21.03
C CYS A 58 -22.14 -19.11 20.72
N VAL A 59 -23.27 -19.35 20.08
CA VAL A 59 -24.26 -18.33 19.73
C VAL A 59 -25.65 -18.74 20.22
N TRP A 60 -26.48 -17.75 20.53
CA TRP A 60 -27.88 -18.03 20.82
C TRP A 60 -28.69 -18.06 19.53
N CYS A 61 -29.15 -19.26 19.15
CA CYS A 61 -29.97 -19.44 17.95
C CYS A 61 -31.43 -19.11 18.27
N VAL A 62 -31.95 -18.00 17.75
CA VAL A 62 -33.26 -17.46 18.14
C VAL A 62 -34.39 -18.41 17.76
N ASP A 63 -34.34 -18.97 16.56
CA ASP A 63 -35.37 -19.88 16.04
C ASP A 63 -35.37 -21.23 16.76
N LYS A 64 -34.19 -21.74 17.14
CA LYS A 64 -34.05 -23.00 17.89
C LYS A 64 -34.21 -22.83 19.40
N LYS A 65 -34.25 -21.59 19.91
CA LYS A 65 -34.31 -21.21 21.34
C LYS A 65 -33.32 -21.97 22.22
N ARG A 66 -32.10 -22.19 21.73
CA ARG A 66 -31.03 -22.88 22.46
C ARG A 66 -29.67 -22.32 22.08
N CYS A 67 -28.67 -22.53 22.92
CA CYS A 67 -27.28 -22.15 22.65
C CYS A 67 -26.65 -23.21 21.74
N THR A 68 -26.20 -22.82 20.56
CA THR A 68 -25.57 -23.73 19.58
C THR A 68 -24.29 -23.11 19.03
N ARG A 69 -23.55 -23.83 18.21
CA ARG A 69 -22.54 -23.22 17.35
C ARG A 69 -23.18 -22.45 16.20
N GLU A 70 -22.42 -21.53 15.61
CA GLU A 70 -22.90 -20.63 14.53
C GLU A 70 -23.29 -21.40 13.27
N ASP A 71 -22.46 -22.37 12.87
CA ASP A 71 -22.63 -23.20 11.69
C ASP A 71 -23.87 -24.12 11.77
N GLU A 72 -24.31 -24.45 12.98
CA GLU A 72 -25.52 -25.22 13.23
C GLU A 72 -26.81 -24.37 13.17
N CYS A 73 -26.69 -23.04 13.25
CA CYS A 73 -27.81 -22.09 13.18
C CYS A 73 -28.00 -21.54 11.75
N LYS A 74 -27.88 -22.40 10.73
CA LYS A 74 -28.03 -22.02 9.32
C LYS A 74 -29.47 -21.64 8.95
N GLY A 75 -29.66 -20.37 8.60
CA GLY A 75 -30.91 -19.85 8.01
C GLY A 75 -31.80 -19.06 8.95
N SER A 76 -31.38 -18.86 10.20
CA SER A 76 -32.14 -18.22 11.27
C SER A 76 -31.36 -17.05 11.90
N ASP A 77 -32.06 -16.07 12.48
CA ASP A 77 -31.40 -14.98 13.22
C ASP A 77 -30.72 -15.54 14.48
N TRP A 78 -29.48 -15.14 14.74
CA TRP A 78 -28.69 -15.57 15.90
C TRP A 78 -28.03 -14.38 16.59
N LEU A 79 -27.72 -14.54 17.87
CA LEU A 79 -27.11 -13.52 18.72
C LEU A 79 -25.69 -13.93 19.10
N SER A 80 -24.71 -13.13 18.66
CA SER A 80 -23.31 -13.27 19.05
C SER A 80 -23.09 -12.85 20.51
N ILE A 81 -22.10 -13.48 21.15
CA ILE A 81 -21.60 -13.04 22.44
C ILE A 81 -20.46 -12.05 22.17
N PRO A 82 -20.52 -10.80 22.67
CA PRO A 82 -19.51 -9.78 22.39
C PRO A 82 -18.20 -10.03 23.16
N ASP A 83 -17.06 -9.69 22.54
CA ASP A 83 -15.72 -9.78 23.14
C ASP A 83 -15.51 -8.83 24.34
N GLU A 84 -16.36 -7.80 24.48
CA GLU A 84 -16.35 -6.89 25.63
C GLU A 84 -17.71 -6.82 26.33
N SER A 85 -17.68 -7.00 27.65
CA SER A 85 -18.86 -6.87 28.49
C SER A 85 -19.23 -5.39 28.71
N GLN A 86 -20.04 -4.80 27.83
CA GLN A 86 -21.18 -3.91 28.19
C GLN A 86 -21.94 -3.31 26.98
N LYS A 87 -23.26 -3.58 26.97
CA LYS A 87 -24.43 -2.80 26.45
C LYS A 87 -24.66 -2.61 24.92
N LYS A 88 -25.35 -3.60 24.32
CA LYS A 88 -26.71 -3.55 23.68
C LYS A 88 -26.83 -4.69 22.63
N MET A 89 -27.95 -5.41 22.58
CA MET A 89 -28.18 -6.51 21.62
C MET A 89 -28.32 -5.96 20.20
N ILE A 90 -27.31 -6.20 19.37
CA ILE A 90 -27.27 -5.87 17.95
C ILE A 90 -26.84 -7.14 17.22
N SER A 91 -27.70 -7.71 16.37
CA SER A 91 -27.32 -8.80 15.46
C SER A 91 -26.86 -8.19 14.13
N HIS A 92 -25.87 -8.79 13.49
CA HIS A 92 -25.44 -8.36 12.16
C HIS A 92 -25.21 -9.56 11.26
N ARG A 93 -25.51 -9.40 9.97
CA ARG A 93 -25.31 -10.42 8.94
C ARG A 93 -24.56 -9.78 7.78
N VAL A 94 -23.44 -10.38 7.41
CA VAL A 94 -22.65 -9.97 6.23
C VAL A 94 -22.93 -10.96 5.10
N VAL A 95 -23.37 -10.46 3.96
CA VAL A 95 -23.62 -11.27 2.75
C VAL A 95 -23.02 -10.56 1.55
N GLU A 96 -22.30 -11.31 0.72
CA GLU A 96 -21.77 -10.82 -0.54
C GLU A 96 -22.85 -10.92 -1.62
N ASP A 97 -23.22 -9.79 -2.23
CA ASP A 97 -24.19 -9.74 -3.32
C ASP A 97 -23.58 -10.37 -4.60
N PRO A 98 -24.35 -11.03 -5.47
CA PRO A 98 -23.90 -11.52 -6.80
C PRO A 98 -23.17 -10.51 -7.70
N LYS A 99 -23.10 -9.21 -7.37
CA LYS A 99 -22.26 -8.21 -8.03
C LYS A 99 -20.91 -7.95 -7.34
N GLY A 100 -20.56 -8.72 -6.30
CA GLY A 100 -19.30 -8.59 -5.55
C GLY A 100 -19.28 -7.46 -4.52
N GLN A 101 -20.44 -6.92 -4.11
CA GLN A 101 -20.52 -5.92 -3.03
C GLN A 101 -20.89 -6.58 -1.69
N ILE A 102 -20.11 -6.27 -0.66
CA ILE A 102 -20.34 -6.75 0.71
C ILE A 102 -21.50 -5.96 1.33
N LYS A 103 -22.63 -6.63 1.58
CA LYS A 103 -23.81 -6.04 2.24
C LYS A 103 -23.84 -6.46 3.71
N ILE A 104 -23.69 -5.48 4.59
CA ILE A 104 -23.78 -5.66 6.05
C ILE A 104 -25.19 -5.25 6.51
N THR A 105 -25.95 -6.19 7.04
CA THR A 105 -27.30 -5.96 7.59
C THR A 105 -27.21 -5.96 9.10
N ILE A 106 -27.47 -4.82 9.75
CA ILE A 106 -27.43 -4.69 11.21
C ILE A 106 -28.88 -4.60 11.72
N GLN A 107 -29.31 -5.52 12.57
CA GLN A 107 -30.60 -5.53 13.23
C GLN A 107 -30.46 -5.17 14.71
N THR A 108 -31.35 -4.29 15.18
CA THR A 108 -31.44 -3.92 16.59
C THR A 108 -32.82 -4.33 17.10
N HIS A 109 -32.88 -5.09 18.19
CA HIS A 109 -34.15 -5.51 18.77
C HIS A 109 -34.60 -4.47 19.82
N LEU A 110 -35.48 -3.55 19.43
CA LEU A 110 -36.18 -2.65 20.34
C LEU A 110 -37.67 -3.02 20.39
N THR A 111 -38.20 -3.20 21.59
CA THR A 111 -39.63 -3.35 21.87
C THR A 111 -40.13 -2.09 22.55
N VAL A 112 -40.80 -1.17 21.84
CA VAL A 112 -41.76 -0.20 22.44
C VAL A 112 -42.85 0.19 21.42
N LYS A 113 -44.05 0.37 21.99
CA LYS A 113 -45.38 0.66 21.44
C LYS A 113 -45.58 2.04 20.80
N GLU A 114 -46.56 2.07 19.89
CA GLU A 114 -47.42 3.19 19.44
C GLU A 114 -46.91 4.28 18.47
N GLU A 115 -47.86 4.67 17.60
CA GLU A 115 -47.78 5.43 16.34
C GLU A 115 -47.56 6.96 16.51
N MET A 116 -46.82 7.59 15.59
CA MET A 116 -47.33 8.71 14.76
C MET A 116 -46.29 9.23 13.72
N ARG A 117 -46.67 9.09 12.44
CA ARG A 117 -46.47 9.94 11.24
C ARG A 117 -45.29 10.94 11.18
N SER A 118 -44.39 10.76 10.20
CA SER A 118 -44.30 11.54 8.94
C SER A 118 -42.97 11.28 8.19
N ASN A 119 -43.13 10.87 6.94
CA ASN A 119 -42.23 10.23 5.94
C ASN A 119 -40.88 10.91 5.58
N PHE A 120 -39.90 10.13 5.07
CA PHE A 120 -39.30 10.16 3.69
C PHE A 120 -37.85 9.58 3.60
N SER A 121 -37.49 9.03 2.42
CA SER A 121 -36.26 8.26 2.09
C SER A 121 -35.15 9.05 1.34
N CYS A 122 -33.86 8.69 1.52
CA CYS A 122 -32.69 9.35 0.88
C CYS A 122 -31.78 8.38 0.08
N GLN A 123 -31.22 8.88 -1.04
CA GLN A 123 -30.15 8.27 -1.86
C GLN A 123 -28.79 8.96 -1.58
N PHE A 124 -27.69 8.21 -1.61
CA PHE A 124 -26.33 8.71 -1.30
C PHE A 124 -25.70 9.49 -2.48
N SER A 125 -25.27 10.73 -2.26
CA SER A 125 -24.45 11.49 -3.23
C SER A 125 -22.97 11.41 -2.87
N THR A 126 -22.15 10.83 -3.74
CA THR A 126 -20.68 10.85 -3.61
C THR A 126 -20.17 12.21 -4.08
N THR A 127 -19.57 12.99 -3.18
CA THR A 127 -18.85 14.23 -3.54
C THR A 127 -17.35 13.96 -3.64
N SER A 128 -16.73 14.32 -4.76
CA SER A 128 -15.30 14.16 -5.01
C SER A 128 -14.52 15.45 -4.70
N GLY A 129 -13.35 15.31 -4.06
CA GLY A 129 -12.45 16.42 -3.69
C GLY A 129 -11.01 15.94 -3.46
N ARG A 130 -10.07 16.85 -3.14
CA ARG A 130 -8.68 16.51 -2.76
C ARG A 130 -8.47 16.85 -1.27
N ASP A 131 -7.63 16.07 -0.58
CA ASP A 131 -7.27 16.24 0.84
C ASP A 131 -8.44 16.14 1.83
N LEU A 132 -9.32 15.15 1.64
CA LEU A 132 -10.51 14.94 2.49
C LEU A 132 -10.22 14.12 3.78
N GLN A 133 -8.95 13.90 4.12
CA GLN A 133 -8.54 13.08 5.27
C GLN A 133 -8.96 13.67 6.62
N ASP A 134 -8.98 15.00 6.72
CA ASP A 134 -9.23 15.72 7.97
C ASP A 134 -10.70 16.14 8.16
N VAL A 135 -11.59 15.78 7.21
CA VAL A 135 -13.01 16.11 7.28
C VAL A 135 -13.69 15.30 8.39
N ILE A 136 -14.47 15.99 9.24
CA ILE A 136 -15.20 15.41 10.38
C ILE A 136 -16.72 15.35 10.15
N GLY A 137 -17.26 16.17 9.25
CA GLY A 137 -18.70 16.26 9.00
C GLY A 137 -19.04 17.03 7.72
N VAL A 138 -20.31 17.04 7.34
CA VAL A 138 -20.84 17.86 6.25
C VAL A 138 -21.96 18.73 6.81
N ARG A 139 -21.87 20.04 6.60
CA ARG A 139 -22.89 21.02 7.00
C ARG A 139 -23.78 21.37 5.80
N ILE A 140 -25.08 21.37 6.04
CA ILE A 140 -26.11 21.66 5.05
C ILE A 140 -26.69 23.05 5.36
N LEU A 141 -26.47 23.97 4.43
CA LEU A 141 -26.86 25.36 4.50
C LEU A 141 -28.21 25.52 3.78
N LYS A 142 -29.29 25.66 4.56
CA LYS A 142 -30.61 26.04 4.05
C LYS A 142 -30.74 27.56 4.07
N ASP A 143 -31.11 28.17 2.94
CA ASP A 143 -31.25 29.63 2.79
C ASP A 143 -32.31 30.28 3.70
N LEU A 144 -33.11 29.51 4.46
CA LEU A 144 -34.29 30.00 5.19
C LEU A 144 -34.45 29.46 6.63
N SER A 145 -33.45 28.81 7.25
CA SER A 145 -33.55 28.34 8.66
C SER A 145 -32.31 28.69 9.49
N CYS A 146 -32.51 29.38 10.62
CA CYS A 146 -31.45 29.89 11.53
C CYS A 146 -30.60 28.82 12.26
N SER A 147 -30.62 27.56 11.84
CA SER A 147 -29.77 26.49 12.40
C SER A 147 -29.30 25.54 11.29
N PRO A 148 -27.99 25.50 10.96
CA PRO A 148 -27.47 24.57 9.97
C PRO A 148 -27.58 23.12 10.46
N GLN A 149 -27.91 22.18 9.55
CA GLN A 149 -27.94 20.75 9.85
C GLN A 149 -26.58 20.12 9.51
N GLU A 150 -26.01 19.34 10.43
CA GLU A 150 -24.71 18.68 10.24
C GLU A 150 -24.90 17.15 10.18
N SER A 151 -24.23 16.51 9.23
CA SER A 151 -24.14 15.04 9.15
C SER A 151 -22.71 14.58 9.40
N PRO A 152 -22.50 13.56 10.25
CA PRO A 152 -21.21 12.90 10.35
C PRO A 152 -20.85 12.17 9.04
N VAL A 153 -19.55 12.08 8.76
CA VAL A 153 -19.03 11.29 7.65
C VAL A 153 -18.90 9.83 8.09
N TRP A 154 -19.50 8.92 7.34
CA TRP A 154 -19.50 7.47 7.62
C TRP A 154 -18.28 6.78 7.01
N ASN A 155 -17.87 7.16 5.80
CA ASN A 155 -16.67 6.62 5.16
C ASN A 155 -15.93 7.75 4.42
N LYS A 156 -14.61 7.80 4.58
CA LYS A 156 -13.73 8.76 3.90
C LYS A 156 -12.56 8.04 3.25
N THR A 157 -12.38 8.28 1.96
CA THR A 157 -11.11 8.08 1.27
C THR A 157 -10.52 9.46 0.99
N GLY A 158 -9.21 9.58 0.76
CA GLY A 158 -8.58 10.89 0.49
C GLY A 158 -9.20 11.68 -0.68
N VAL A 159 -10.13 11.06 -1.43
CA VAL A 159 -10.80 11.61 -2.61
C VAL A 159 -12.35 11.60 -2.52
N ASN A 160 -12.96 10.67 -1.76
CA ASN A 160 -14.43 10.51 -1.68
C ASN A 160 -14.94 10.54 -0.23
N LEU A 161 -16.12 11.16 -0.03
CA LEU A 161 -16.84 11.17 1.25
C LEU A 161 -18.21 10.50 1.13
N THR A 162 -18.58 9.72 2.14
CA THR A 162 -19.90 9.11 2.30
C THR A 162 -20.52 9.60 3.60
N PHE A 163 -21.72 10.17 3.53
CA PHE A 163 -22.45 10.73 4.69
C PHE A 163 -23.96 10.57 4.52
N HIS A 164 -24.72 10.74 5.60
CA HIS A 164 -26.18 10.67 5.57
C HIS A 164 -26.79 12.03 5.25
N ILE A 165 -27.70 12.07 4.28
CA ILE A 165 -28.47 13.28 4.01
C ILE A 165 -29.69 13.26 4.96
N PRO A 166 -29.81 14.21 5.90
CA PRO A 166 -30.95 14.29 6.82
C PRO A 166 -32.24 14.60 6.05
N SER A 167 -33.36 14.08 6.52
CA SER A 167 -34.68 14.36 5.95
C SER A 167 -35.08 15.83 6.16
N THR A 168 -35.89 16.37 5.26
CA THR A 168 -36.39 17.75 5.33
C THR A 168 -37.77 17.88 4.70
N ASN A 169 -38.56 18.83 5.20
CA ASN A 169 -39.91 19.13 4.69
C ASN A 169 -39.90 20.11 3.51
N ALA A 170 -38.74 20.69 3.19
CA ALA A 170 -38.57 21.66 2.10
C ALA A 170 -38.12 20.99 0.80
N LYS A 171 -38.78 21.32 -0.31
CA LYS A 171 -38.36 20.93 -1.67
C LYS A 171 -37.42 22.01 -2.22
N GLY A 172 -36.35 21.59 -2.88
CA GLY A 172 -35.40 22.52 -3.50
C GLY A 172 -33.96 22.08 -3.35
N ALA A 173 -33.08 22.86 -3.96
CA ALA A 173 -31.64 22.67 -3.90
C ALA A 173 -31.06 23.38 -2.66
N VAL A 174 -30.18 22.69 -1.93
CA VAL A 174 -29.52 23.21 -0.72
C VAL A 174 -28.01 23.11 -0.89
N LYS A 175 -27.28 24.09 -0.35
CA LYS A 175 -25.82 24.12 -0.41
C LYS A 175 -25.22 23.29 0.72
N VAL A 176 -24.11 22.61 0.45
CA VAL A 176 -23.37 21.82 1.43
C VAL A 176 -21.88 22.16 1.41
N CYS A 177 -21.28 22.16 2.59
CA CYS A 177 -19.85 22.38 2.81
C CYS A 177 -19.31 21.35 3.82
N VAL A 178 -18.03 20.99 3.68
CA VAL A 178 -17.33 20.04 4.56
C VAL A 178 -16.82 20.76 5.81
N LEU A 179 -16.92 20.09 6.96
CA LEU A 179 -16.47 20.57 8.26
C LEU A 179 -15.10 20.01 8.61
N LEU A 180 -14.18 20.90 8.98
CA LEU A 180 -12.88 20.56 9.55
C LEU A 180 -12.92 20.59 11.09
N PRO A 181 -11.92 20.02 11.80
CA PRO A 181 -11.89 19.95 13.26
C PRO A 181 -11.90 21.32 13.96
N ASP A 182 -11.49 22.37 13.26
CA ASP A 182 -11.51 23.76 13.72
C ASP A 182 -12.91 24.43 13.61
N GLY A 183 -13.91 23.71 13.10
CA GLY A 183 -15.29 24.19 12.93
C GLY A 183 -15.53 25.02 11.66
N SER A 184 -14.50 25.20 10.83
CA SER A 184 -14.61 25.90 9.55
C SER A 184 -15.37 25.05 8.51
N CYS A 185 -16.11 25.71 7.60
CA CYS A 185 -16.87 25.06 6.56
C CYS A 185 -16.35 25.42 5.17
N HIS A 186 -15.92 24.42 4.40
CA HIS A 186 -15.27 24.60 3.11
C HIS A 186 -16.02 23.86 1.99
N GLY A 187 -16.07 24.44 0.79
CA GLY A 187 -16.79 23.87 -0.35
C GLY A 187 -18.22 24.41 -0.52
N ASN A 188 -18.79 24.19 -1.71
CA ASN A 188 -20.08 24.76 -2.12
C ASN A 188 -20.78 23.82 -3.12
N ALA A 189 -21.01 22.57 -2.70
CA ALA A 189 -21.74 21.59 -3.48
C ALA A 189 -23.25 21.72 -3.24
N GLU A 190 -24.08 21.14 -4.10
CA GLU A 190 -25.54 21.31 -4.05
C GLU A 190 -26.25 19.95 -3.98
N ILE A 191 -27.22 19.82 -3.07
CA ILE A 191 -28.07 18.62 -2.90
C ILE A 191 -29.52 19.01 -3.18
N ILE A 192 -30.23 18.21 -3.98
CA ILE A 192 -31.62 18.48 -4.36
C ILE A 192 -32.56 17.53 -3.61
N TYR A 193 -33.43 18.07 -2.77
CA TYR A 193 -34.48 17.29 -2.11
C TYR A 193 -35.71 17.13 -3.01
N GLN A 194 -36.08 15.88 -3.28
CA GLN A 194 -37.23 15.49 -4.10
C GLN A 194 -38.34 14.83 -3.28
N SER A 195 -39.53 14.68 -3.89
CA SER A 195 -40.70 14.09 -3.23
C SER A 195 -40.63 12.56 -3.25
N ALA A 196 -41.16 11.90 -2.23
CA ALA A 196 -41.24 10.44 -2.19
C ALA A 196 -42.09 9.84 -3.33
N PRO A 197 -41.90 8.53 -3.62
CA PRO A 197 -42.70 7.84 -4.60
C PRO A 197 -44.17 7.77 -4.20
N ILE A 198 -45.03 8.07 -5.16
CA ILE A 198 -46.48 7.96 -5.02
C ILE A 198 -46.95 6.98 -6.08
N CYS A 199 -47.68 5.95 -5.66
CA CYS A 199 -48.36 5.05 -6.58
C CYS A 199 -49.71 5.63 -7.00
N SER A 200 -49.98 5.53 -8.30
CA SER A 200 -51.26 5.91 -8.92
C SER A 200 -52.07 4.70 -9.38
N GLY A 201 -51.44 3.55 -9.64
CA GLY A 201 -52.16 2.34 -10.07
C GLY A 201 -51.26 1.15 -10.37
N ILE A 202 -51.87 0.01 -10.67
CA ILE A 202 -51.19 -1.26 -11.03
C ILE A 202 -51.87 -1.89 -12.23
N VAL A 203 -51.07 -2.34 -13.20
CA VAL A 203 -51.56 -2.98 -14.42
C VAL A 203 -50.72 -4.22 -14.75
N PRO A 204 -51.32 -5.41 -14.92
CA PRO A 204 -52.72 -5.74 -14.66
C PRO A 204 -53.06 -5.74 -13.15
N SER A 205 -54.32 -5.48 -12.80
CA SER A 205 -54.82 -5.45 -11.41
C SER A 205 -55.16 -6.84 -10.83
N SER A 206 -54.84 -7.90 -11.57
CA SER A 206 -55.06 -9.29 -11.17
C SER A 206 -53.85 -10.16 -11.52
N SER A 207 -53.62 -11.21 -10.75
CA SER A 207 -52.58 -12.22 -11.01
C SER A 207 -53.12 -13.63 -10.82
N TRP A 208 -52.38 -14.64 -11.29
CA TRP A 208 -52.69 -16.04 -11.07
C TRP A 208 -51.97 -16.57 -9.81
N ILE A 209 -52.57 -17.54 -9.12
CA ILE A 209 -52.08 -18.04 -7.82
C ILE A 209 -50.68 -18.64 -7.88
N SER A 210 -50.25 -19.20 -9.02
CA SER A 210 -48.87 -19.70 -9.17
C SER A 210 -47.78 -18.60 -9.20
N GLY A 211 -48.17 -17.32 -9.25
CA GLY A 211 -47.25 -16.19 -9.24
C GLY A 211 -46.45 -16.04 -10.54
N LYS A 212 -45.43 -15.18 -10.53
CA LYS A 212 -44.58 -14.80 -11.68
C LYS A 212 -45.27 -14.04 -12.82
N ARG A 213 -46.49 -13.53 -12.63
CA ARG A 213 -47.08 -12.57 -13.59
C ARG A 213 -46.29 -11.28 -13.55
N LYS A 214 -45.90 -10.76 -14.71
CA LYS A 214 -45.24 -9.47 -14.85
C LYS A 214 -46.26 -8.35 -14.68
N VAL A 215 -46.03 -7.47 -13.73
CA VAL A 215 -46.95 -6.39 -13.36
C VAL A 215 -46.21 -5.06 -13.28
N THR A 216 -46.87 -3.98 -13.71
CA THR A 216 -46.32 -2.62 -13.73
C THR A 216 -47.10 -1.72 -12.77
N LEU A 217 -46.37 -1.11 -11.84
CA LEU A 217 -46.84 -0.02 -10.98
C LEU A 217 -46.65 1.30 -11.71
N HIS A 218 -47.70 2.12 -11.73
CA HIS A 218 -47.70 3.47 -12.26
C HIS A 218 -47.72 4.48 -11.11
N GLY A 219 -47.02 5.60 -11.26
CA GLY A 219 -46.88 6.59 -10.19
C GLY A 219 -45.97 7.76 -10.55
N THR A 220 -45.43 8.41 -9.52
CA THR A 220 -44.41 9.46 -9.65
C THR A 220 -43.24 9.16 -8.71
N ASN A 221 -42.03 9.53 -9.11
CA ASN A 221 -40.78 9.27 -8.38
C ASN A 221 -40.50 7.78 -8.08
N LEU A 222 -41.04 6.84 -8.87
CA LEU A 222 -40.91 5.40 -8.62
C LEU A 222 -39.49 4.84 -8.78
N HIS A 223 -38.60 5.59 -9.44
CA HIS A 223 -37.17 5.27 -9.55
C HIS A 223 -36.44 5.18 -8.19
N PHE A 224 -37.00 5.77 -7.13
CA PHE A 224 -36.42 5.67 -5.79
C PHE A 224 -36.79 4.38 -5.04
N VAL A 225 -37.74 3.58 -5.52
CA VAL A 225 -38.24 2.40 -4.79
C VAL A 225 -37.19 1.27 -4.73
N ASP A 226 -36.86 0.84 -3.51
CA ASP A 226 -35.85 -0.20 -3.24
C ASP A 226 -36.42 -1.63 -3.20
N GLY A 227 -37.73 -1.76 -2.97
CA GLY A 227 -38.39 -3.07 -2.91
C GLY A 227 -39.91 -2.98 -2.86
N ILE A 228 -40.57 -4.12 -3.07
CA ILE A 228 -42.04 -4.23 -3.13
C ILE A 228 -42.46 -5.36 -2.21
N THR A 229 -43.52 -5.16 -1.44
CA THR A 229 -44.05 -6.16 -0.51
C THR A 229 -45.52 -6.41 -0.79
N HIS A 230 -45.93 -7.65 -0.57
CA HIS A 230 -47.32 -8.08 -0.60
C HIS A 230 -47.71 -8.54 0.80
N ASP A 231 -48.82 -8.04 1.33
CA ASP A 231 -49.32 -8.34 2.68
C ASP A 231 -49.45 -9.85 3.00
N HIS A 232 -49.87 -10.67 2.03
CA HIS A 232 -50.00 -12.11 2.19
C HIS A 232 -48.65 -12.84 2.31
N MET A 233 -47.54 -12.18 1.99
CA MET A 233 -46.19 -12.69 2.17
C MET A 233 -45.50 -11.97 3.33
N HIS A 234 -45.49 -12.58 4.49
CA HIS A 234 -44.86 -12.01 5.69
C HIS A 234 -43.35 -11.76 5.47
N ASN A 235 -42.95 -10.49 5.57
CA ASN A 235 -41.56 -10.01 5.49
C ASN A 235 -40.77 -10.36 4.21
N HIS A 236 -41.44 -10.75 3.12
CA HIS A 236 -40.76 -10.99 1.85
C HIS A 236 -40.71 -9.71 0.99
N VAL A 237 -39.49 -9.27 0.64
CA VAL A 237 -39.25 -8.07 -0.19
C VAL A 237 -38.84 -8.50 -1.59
N ILE A 238 -39.61 -8.07 -2.59
CA ILE A 238 -39.39 -8.36 -4.01
C ILE A 238 -38.65 -7.18 -4.63
N LEU A 239 -37.56 -7.45 -5.35
CA LEU A 239 -36.79 -6.42 -6.03
C LEU A 239 -37.44 -6.05 -7.38
N PRO A 240 -37.49 -4.75 -7.75
CA PRO A 240 -37.97 -4.32 -9.05
C PRO A 240 -37.06 -4.82 -10.18
N ARG A 241 -37.64 -5.24 -11.31
CA ARG A 241 -36.89 -5.63 -12.52
C ARG A 241 -36.44 -4.41 -13.33
N THR A 242 -37.31 -3.41 -13.44
CA THR A 242 -37.02 -2.13 -14.09
C THR A 242 -37.75 -1.02 -13.35
N SER A 243 -37.07 0.10 -13.12
CA SER A 243 -37.65 1.28 -12.48
C SER A 243 -37.39 2.53 -13.33
N SER A 244 -38.38 3.41 -13.37
CA SER A 244 -38.34 4.71 -14.04
C SER A 244 -39.08 5.74 -13.20
N TYR A 245 -39.08 7.00 -13.60
CA TYR A 245 -39.77 8.06 -12.86
C TYR A 245 -41.26 7.76 -12.63
N GLN A 246 -41.94 7.17 -13.63
CA GLN A 246 -43.39 6.95 -13.59
C GLN A 246 -43.81 5.48 -13.50
N ASN A 247 -42.96 4.55 -13.97
CA ASN A 247 -43.31 3.15 -14.11
C ASN A 247 -42.28 2.26 -13.43
N LEU A 248 -42.74 1.23 -12.73
CA LEU A 248 -41.88 0.23 -12.10
C LEU A 248 -42.45 -1.16 -12.36
N THR A 249 -41.62 -2.11 -12.79
CA THR A 249 -42.07 -3.44 -13.21
C THR A 249 -41.47 -4.53 -12.34
N TYR A 250 -42.29 -5.50 -11.93
CA TYR A 250 -41.88 -6.64 -11.10
C TYR A 250 -42.72 -7.88 -11.39
N GLU A 251 -42.35 -9.01 -10.78
CA GLU A 251 -43.11 -10.26 -10.88
C GLU A 251 -43.85 -10.55 -9.57
N THR A 252 -45.12 -10.92 -9.67
CA THR A 252 -45.96 -11.17 -8.49
C THR A 252 -45.54 -12.45 -7.76
N PRO A 253 -45.59 -12.51 -6.43
CA PRO A 253 -45.36 -13.75 -5.69
C PRO A 253 -46.49 -14.76 -5.88
N ALA A 254 -46.25 -16.01 -5.54
CA ALA A 254 -47.29 -17.06 -5.50
C ALA A 254 -48.19 -16.89 -4.26
N ALA A 255 -49.46 -17.27 -4.40
CA ALA A 255 -50.47 -17.20 -3.34
C ALA A 255 -51.16 -18.57 -3.15
N ASP A 256 -51.50 -18.92 -1.91
CA ASP A 256 -52.06 -20.23 -1.59
C ASP A 256 -53.52 -20.41 -2.02
N LYS A 257 -54.24 -19.30 -2.22
CA LYS A 257 -55.66 -19.28 -2.57
C LYS A 257 -56.04 -18.00 -3.32
N THR A 258 -57.24 -18.01 -3.90
CA THR A 258 -57.86 -16.80 -4.45
C THR A 258 -58.05 -15.77 -3.34
N GLN A 259 -57.36 -14.63 -3.45
CA GLN A 259 -57.37 -13.58 -2.43
C GLN A 259 -56.98 -12.21 -2.98
N LYS A 260 -57.34 -11.14 -2.27
CA LYS A 260 -56.80 -9.80 -2.52
C LYS A 260 -55.56 -9.59 -1.68
N SER A 261 -54.56 -8.93 -2.25
CA SER A 261 -53.31 -8.61 -1.58
C SER A 261 -52.97 -7.13 -1.75
N PHE A 262 -52.70 -6.45 -0.64
CA PHE A 262 -52.17 -5.10 -0.65
C PHE A 262 -50.69 -5.10 -1.00
N VAL A 263 -50.36 -4.31 -2.02
CA VAL A 263 -49.01 -4.01 -2.50
C VAL A 263 -48.53 -2.75 -1.80
N SER A 264 -47.34 -2.82 -1.22
CA SER A 264 -46.64 -1.66 -0.66
C SER A 264 -45.24 -1.55 -1.27
N VAL A 265 -44.75 -0.33 -1.40
CA VAL A 265 -43.40 -0.03 -1.91
C VAL A 265 -42.50 0.38 -0.76
N ARG A 266 -41.29 -0.16 -0.72
CA ARG A 266 -40.30 0.12 0.30
C ARG A 266 -39.25 1.08 -0.26
N VAL A 267 -38.94 2.11 0.53
CA VAL A 267 -37.93 3.11 0.19
C VAL A 267 -37.12 3.40 1.44
N ALA A 268 -35.82 3.10 1.39
CA ALA A 268 -34.95 3.04 2.56
C ALA A 268 -35.57 2.21 3.70
N ASN A 269 -35.89 2.85 4.83
CA ASN A 269 -36.48 2.22 6.01
C ASN A 269 -38.00 2.38 6.11
N GLU A 270 -38.66 2.96 5.10
CA GLU A 270 -40.11 3.19 5.10
C GLU A 270 -40.83 2.28 4.12
N THR A 271 -42.05 1.89 4.48
CA THR A 271 -42.97 1.12 3.62
C THR A 271 -44.19 1.98 3.35
N LEU A 272 -44.40 2.35 2.09
CA LEU A 272 -45.49 3.18 1.63
C LEU A 272 -46.58 2.31 0.99
N SER A 273 -47.83 2.49 1.42
CA SER A 273 -48.97 1.79 0.82
C SER A 273 -49.15 2.21 -0.63
N CYS A 274 -49.28 1.25 -1.54
CA CYS A 274 -49.38 1.52 -2.97
C CYS A 274 -50.81 1.24 -3.47
N THR A 275 -51.16 -0.02 -3.73
CA THR A 275 -52.47 -0.41 -4.29
C THR A 275 -52.77 -1.88 -3.98
N GLN A 276 -53.83 -2.47 -4.51
CA GLN A 276 -54.21 -3.87 -4.30
C GLN A 276 -54.21 -4.66 -5.61
N ILE A 277 -53.85 -5.94 -5.54
CA ILE A 277 -53.94 -6.89 -6.64
C ILE A 277 -54.79 -8.10 -6.22
N THR A 278 -55.57 -8.66 -7.13
CA THR A 278 -56.41 -9.84 -6.85
C THR A 278 -55.81 -11.09 -7.48
N TYR A 279 -55.64 -12.15 -6.71
CA TYR A 279 -55.16 -13.45 -7.18
C TYR A 279 -56.33 -14.37 -7.52
N TYR A 280 -56.34 -14.91 -8.74
CA TYR A 280 -57.32 -15.87 -9.24
C TYR A 280 -56.65 -17.21 -9.58
N LYS A 281 -57.46 -18.25 -9.78
CA LYS A 281 -56.95 -19.56 -10.24
C LYS A 281 -56.25 -19.41 -11.59
N ASP A 282 -55.22 -20.22 -11.80
CA ASP A 282 -54.46 -20.25 -13.04
C ASP A 282 -55.38 -20.53 -14.26
N PRO A 283 -55.12 -19.91 -15.43
CA PRO A 283 -55.98 -20.01 -16.60
C PRO A 283 -55.97 -21.43 -17.19
N GLU A 284 -57.15 -21.93 -17.56
CA GLU A 284 -57.36 -23.30 -18.08
C GLU A 284 -57.70 -23.28 -19.58
N PHE A 285 -56.84 -23.88 -20.41
CA PHE A 285 -57.04 -24.03 -21.85
C PHE A 285 -57.65 -25.40 -22.16
N THR A 286 -58.80 -25.43 -22.82
CA THR A 286 -59.63 -26.63 -22.92
C THR A 286 -59.45 -27.38 -24.24
N SER A 287 -59.31 -26.67 -25.36
CA SER A 287 -59.17 -27.29 -26.68
C SER A 287 -58.54 -26.32 -27.70
N PHE A 288 -58.14 -26.83 -28.86
CA PHE A 288 -57.74 -26.01 -30.00
C PHE A 288 -58.28 -26.60 -31.31
N SER A 289 -58.43 -25.77 -32.32
CA SER A 289 -58.76 -26.18 -33.69
C SER A 289 -57.87 -25.43 -34.68
N ALA A 290 -57.52 -26.06 -35.80
CA ALA A 290 -56.71 -25.44 -36.85
C ALA A 290 -57.49 -25.48 -38.17
N VAL A 291 -57.69 -24.33 -38.78
CA VAL A 291 -58.40 -24.13 -40.04
C VAL A 291 -57.44 -23.53 -41.06
N ARG A 292 -57.39 -24.10 -42.26
CA ARG A 292 -56.54 -23.61 -43.34
C ARG A 292 -57.22 -22.46 -44.07
N GLU A 293 -56.56 -21.32 -44.19
CA GLU A 293 -56.98 -20.18 -45.00
C GLU A 293 -55.90 -19.90 -46.06
N GLY A 294 -56.08 -20.47 -47.26
CA GLY A 294 -55.12 -20.32 -48.34
C GLY A 294 -53.75 -20.97 -48.05
N LYS A 295 -52.70 -20.14 -48.01
CA LYS A 295 -51.32 -20.56 -47.68
C LYS A 295 -51.03 -20.55 -46.18
N ASP A 296 -51.94 -20.01 -45.38
CA ASP A 296 -51.75 -19.79 -43.95
C ASP A 296 -52.68 -20.70 -43.13
N VAL A 297 -52.35 -20.88 -41.86
CA VAL A 297 -53.11 -21.73 -40.92
C VAL A 297 -53.57 -20.88 -39.75
N ARG A 298 -54.88 -20.74 -39.61
CA ARG A 298 -55.55 -20.09 -38.49
C ARG A 298 -55.79 -21.12 -37.38
N ILE A 299 -55.21 -20.90 -36.22
CA ILE A 299 -55.41 -21.71 -35.01
C ILE A 299 -56.34 -20.96 -34.07
N VAL A 300 -57.41 -21.61 -33.63
CA VAL A 300 -58.35 -21.09 -32.63
C VAL A 300 -58.24 -21.93 -31.37
N ILE A 301 -57.79 -21.31 -30.28
CA ILE A 301 -57.63 -21.92 -28.96
C ILE A 301 -58.83 -21.54 -28.10
N GLN A 302 -59.48 -22.53 -27.48
CA GLN A 302 -60.54 -22.35 -26.49
C GLN A 302 -59.94 -22.34 -25.08
N LYS A 303 -60.30 -21.30 -24.34
CA LYS A 303 -59.92 -21.07 -22.95
C LYS A 303 -61.19 -20.89 -22.12
N LYS A 304 -61.22 -21.45 -20.92
CA LYS A 304 -62.34 -21.23 -19.99
C LYS A 304 -62.41 -19.74 -19.58
N ALA A 305 -63.62 -19.19 -19.50
CA ALA A 305 -63.79 -17.80 -19.07
C ALA A 305 -63.21 -17.59 -17.64
N ASP A 306 -62.45 -16.52 -17.45
CA ASP A 306 -61.86 -16.13 -16.16
C ASP A 306 -61.81 -14.61 -16.00
N GLU A 307 -61.50 -14.17 -14.78
CA GLU A 307 -61.36 -12.74 -14.43
C GLU A 307 -59.92 -12.23 -14.55
N LEU A 308 -59.01 -12.98 -15.20
CA LEU A 308 -57.58 -12.66 -15.27
C LEU A 308 -57.25 -11.56 -16.31
N ASN A 309 -58.24 -11.22 -17.16
CA ASN A 309 -58.17 -10.23 -18.24
C ASN A 309 -56.80 -10.22 -18.97
N MET A 310 -56.37 -11.40 -19.40
CA MET A 310 -55.05 -11.62 -20.02
C MET A 310 -54.94 -10.85 -21.34
N SER A 311 -53.83 -10.13 -21.52
CA SER A 311 -53.52 -9.47 -22.79
C SER A 311 -52.87 -10.46 -23.78
N THR A 312 -52.98 -10.18 -25.08
CA THR A 312 -52.33 -10.99 -26.12
C THR A 312 -50.80 -10.97 -26.01
N ALA A 313 -50.22 -9.94 -25.38
CA ALA A 313 -48.80 -9.85 -25.09
C ALA A 313 -48.32 -10.78 -23.95
N GLU A 314 -49.23 -11.33 -23.15
CA GLU A 314 -48.93 -12.30 -22.08
C GLU A 314 -48.98 -13.76 -22.57
N LEU A 315 -49.29 -13.97 -23.86
CA LEU A 315 -49.45 -15.28 -24.48
C LEU A 315 -48.39 -15.49 -25.56
N SER A 316 -47.76 -16.66 -25.53
CA SER A 316 -46.90 -17.12 -26.62
C SER A 316 -47.37 -18.51 -27.06
N VAL A 317 -47.70 -18.63 -28.35
CA VAL A 317 -48.25 -19.85 -28.94
C VAL A 317 -47.30 -20.29 -30.05
N TRP A 318 -46.90 -21.56 -29.98
CA TRP A 318 -45.99 -22.18 -30.95
C TRP A 318 -46.64 -23.45 -31.50
N GLY A 319 -46.56 -23.65 -32.81
CA GLY A 319 -46.86 -24.92 -33.46
C GLY A 319 -45.57 -25.71 -33.68
N ILE A 320 -45.56 -27.01 -33.41
CA ILE A 320 -44.37 -27.86 -33.60
C ILE A 320 -44.66 -28.85 -34.72
N ARG A 321 -43.76 -28.95 -35.71
CA ARG A 321 -43.80 -29.95 -36.80
C ARG A 321 -42.41 -30.51 -37.00
N GLU A 322 -42.26 -31.84 -37.00
CA GLU A 322 -40.98 -32.53 -37.29
C GLU A 322 -39.79 -31.96 -36.48
N GLU A 323 -40.02 -31.64 -35.19
CA GLU A 323 -39.05 -30.99 -34.26
C GLU A 323 -38.73 -29.50 -34.52
N GLU A 324 -39.30 -28.87 -35.55
CA GLU A 324 -39.19 -27.43 -35.79
C GLU A 324 -40.35 -26.62 -35.16
N MET A 325 -39.99 -25.51 -34.49
CA MET A 325 -40.93 -24.62 -33.81
C MET A 325 -41.34 -23.44 -34.69
N HIS A 326 -42.63 -23.33 -35.00
CA HIS A 326 -43.22 -22.23 -35.76
C HIS A 326 -44.03 -21.31 -34.84
N PHE A 327 -43.67 -20.02 -34.84
CA PHE A 327 -44.33 -19.00 -34.02
C PHE A 327 -45.71 -18.63 -34.58
N CYS A 328 -46.74 -18.60 -33.73
CA CYS A 328 -48.10 -18.21 -34.10
C CYS A 328 -48.37 -16.74 -33.75
N SER A 329 -48.71 -15.93 -34.75
CA SER A 329 -49.00 -14.51 -34.55
C SER A 329 -50.46 -14.33 -34.12
N ILE A 330 -50.71 -13.83 -32.92
CA ILE A 330 -52.07 -13.70 -32.37
C ILE A 330 -52.82 -12.58 -33.11
N GLU A 331 -53.97 -12.91 -33.70
CA GLU A 331 -54.77 -11.99 -34.51
C GLU A 331 -55.90 -11.31 -33.72
N GLY A 332 -56.46 -11.98 -32.71
CA GLY A 332 -57.60 -11.46 -31.97
C GLY A 332 -58.08 -12.37 -30.83
N LYS A 333 -58.85 -11.77 -29.92
CA LYS A 333 -59.55 -12.45 -28.83
C LYS A 333 -61.04 -12.16 -28.96
N GLU A 334 -61.85 -13.20 -28.99
CA GLU A 334 -63.31 -13.10 -28.86
C GLU A 334 -63.73 -13.73 -27.54
N SER A 335 -64.44 -12.96 -26.71
CA SER A 335 -64.90 -13.40 -25.38
C SER A 335 -66.40 -13.68 -25.41
N SER A 336 -66.78 -14.93 -25.12
CA SER A 336 -68.18 -15.30 -24.85
C SER A 336 -68.42 -15.48 -23.34
N SER A 337 -69.68 -15.66 -22.92
CA SER A 337 -70.03 -15.81 -21.50
C SER A 337 -69.48 -17.08 -20.83
N GLU A 338 -69.08 -18.10 -21.61
CA GLU A 338 -68.59 -19.38 -21.06
C GLU A 338 -67.18 -19.75 -21.53
N ILE A 339 -66.78 -19.35 -22.74
CA ILE A 339 -65.49 -19.71 -23.36
C ILE A 339 -64.88 -18.48 -24.05
N ASP A 340 -63.62 -18.19 -23.77
CA ASP A 340 -62.78 -17.25 -24.51
C ASP A 340 -62.13 -17.98 -25.69
N SER A 341 -62.22 -17.44 -26.90
CA SER A 341 -61.50 -17.94 -28.07
C SER A 341 -60.37 -16.99 -28.47
N ILE A 342 -59.18 -17.56 -28.67
CA ILE A 342 -57.98 -16.83 -29.07
C ILE A 342 -57.55 -17.35 -30.43
N SER A 343 -57.58 -16.48 -31.44
CA SER A 343 -57.17 -16.83 -32.80
C SER A 343 -55.74 -16.35 -33.09
N CYS A 344 -54.91 -17.21 -33.65
CA CYS A 344 -53.56 -16.87 -34.11
C CYS A 344 -53.28 -17.50 -35.48
N GLU A 345 -52.41 -16.88 -36.27
CA GLU A 345 -52.08 -17.28 -37.64
C GLU A 345 -50.61 -17.69 -37.75
N ILE A 346 -50.34 -18.78 -38.49
CA ILE A 346 -49.00 -19.21 -38.91
C ILE A 346 -48.92 -19.12 -40.44
N LYS A 347 -47.96 -18.35 -40.95
CA LYS A 347 -47.83 -18.04 -42.39
C LYS A 347 -46.98 -19.06 -43.15
N GLU A 348 -47.32 -19.30 -44.42
CA GLU A 348 -46.57 -20.08 -45.44
C GLU A 348 -46.41 -21.61 -45.20
N ILE A 349 -47.51 -22.39 -45.18
CA ILE A 349 -47.45 -23.86 -45.02
C ILE A 349 -48.15 -24.62 -46.17
N GLN A 350 -47.35 -25.29 -47.02
CA GLN A 350 -47.85 -26.21 -48.06
C GLN A 350 -48.17 -27.60 -47.45
N GLU A 351 -49.45 -28.01 -47.56
CA GLU A 351 -50.10 -29.24 -47.04
C GLU A 351 -50.15 -29.46 -45.51
N VAL A 352 -51.34 -29.74 -44.92
CA VAL A 352 -51.56 -29.80 -43.45
C VAL A 352 -52.51 -30.94 -43.01
N LYS A 353 -52.01 -31.78 -42.11
CA LYS A 353 -52.68 -32.18 -40.85
C LYS A 353 -51.66 -32.00 -39.71
N PHE A 354 -51.93 -31.11 -38.75
CA PHE A 354 -51.14 -31.03 -37.52
C PHE A 354 -51.62 -32.14 -36.57
N ASN A 355 -50.71 -32.98 -36.09
CA ASN A 355 -51.07 -34.12 -35.24
C ASN A 355 -51.17 -33.75 -33.74
N GLN A 356 -50.52 -32.68 -33.28
CA GLN A 356 -50.59 -32.21 -31.88
C GLN A 356 -50.05 -30.78 -31.76
N LEU A 357 -50.69 -29.93 -30.95
CA LEU A 357 -50.07 -28.71 -30.41
C LEU A 357 -49.44 -29.07 -29.06
N GLU A 358 -48.11 -29.08 -28.97
CA GLU A 358 -47.42 -29.16 -27.67
C GLU A 358 -47.01 -27.76 -27.21
N SER A 359 -47.71 -27.30 -26.16
CA SER A 359 -47.38 -26.19 -25.26
C SER A 359 -47.82 -24.76 -25.65
N ILE A 360 -48.99 -24.37 -25.11
CA ILE A 360 -49.21 -22.97 -24.71
C ILE A 360 -48.39 -22.78 -23.43
N LYS A 361 -47.19 -22.22 -23.52
CA LYS A 361 -46.37 -21.91 -22.33
C LYS A 361 -46.82 -20.56 -21.77
N LEU A 362 -47.56 -20.59 -20.65
CA LEU A 362 -47.37 -19.55 -19.62
C LEU A 362 -45.95 -19.73 -19.09
N ILE A 363 -45.20 -18.64 -18.98
CA ILE A 363 -43.78 -18.69 -18.63
C ILE A 363 -43.59 -19.37 -17.24
N ASN A 364 -43.19 -20.66 -17.29
CA ASN A 364 -42.72 -21.57 -16.22
C ASN A 364 -43.71 -21.97 -15.10
N SER A 365 -43.86 -23.24 -14.68
CA SER A 365 -43.19 -24.51 -15.01
C SER A 365 -43.96 -25.72 -14.42
N SER A 366 -43.81 -26.87 -15.10
CA SER A 366 -43.77 -28.28 -14.64
C SER A 366 -44.98 -28.96 -13.98
N SER A 367 -45.52 -29.98 -14.63
CA SER A 367 -45.10 -31.41 -14.50
C SER A 367 -46.17 -32.29 -15.15
N ASN A 368 -45.80 -33.38 -15.85
CA ASN A 368 -46.75 -34.47 -16.07
C ASN A 368 -46.09 -35.85 -16.18
N PHE A 369 -46.81 -36.78 -15.58
CA PHE A 369 -46.51 -38.17 -15.29
C PHE A 369 -47.01 -39.04 -16.48
N ILE A 370 -46.38 -40.19 -16.72
CA ILE A 370 -46.95 -41.35 -17.47
C ILE A 370 -46.66 -41.43 -18.99
N PHE A 371 -45.41 -41.26 -19.40
CA PHE A 371 -44.79 -42.13 -20.44
C PHE A 371 -43.83 -43.18 -19.79
N MET A 372 -44.05 -43.38 -18.50
CA MET A 372 -43.24 -44.06 -17.48
C MET A 372 -43.23 -45.60 -17.56
N LEU A 373 -43.20 -46.24 -18.73
CA LEU A 373 -43.01 -47.71 -18.70
C LEU A 373 -42.17 -48.33 -19.82
N PHE A 374 -42.26 -47.83 -21.05
CA PHE A 374 -41.44 -48.40 -22.14
C PHE A 374 -40.16 -47.62 -22.41
N ALA A 375 -40.18 -46.29 -22.24
CA ALA A 375 -38.95 -45.51 -22.22
C ALA A 375 -38.14 -45.75 -20.93
N LEU A 376 -38.77 -46.24 -19.85
CA LEU A 376 -38.13 -46.59 -18.57
C LEU A 376 -37.06 -47.69 -18.65
N LEU A 377 -36.92 -48.42 -19.76
CA LEU A 377 -35.84 -49.40 -19.93
C LEU A 377 -34.64 -48.85 -20.71
N LEU A 378 -34.87 -47.91 -21.64
CA LEU A 378 -33.79 -47.29 -22.44
C LEU A 378 -33.32 -45.95 -21.86
N ILE A 379 -34.20 -45.18 -21.21
CA ILE A 379 -33.87 -43.95 -20.50
C ILE A 379 -32.86 -44.20 -19.38
N PRO A 380 -32.95 -45.24 -18.51
CA PRO A 380 -31.90 -45.48 -17.52
C PRO A 380 -30.57 -45.79 -18.17
N VAL A 381 -30.54 -46.40 -19.36
CA VAL A 381 -29.29 -46.72 -20.05
C VAL A 381 -28.69 -45.46 -20.68
N ILE A 382 -29.49 -44.65 -21.37
CA ILE A 382 -29.02 -43.40 -22.00
C ILE A 382 -28.74 -42.34 -20.91
N VAL A 383 -29.59 -42.20 -19.90
CA VAL A 383 -29.33 -41.37 -18.73
C VAL A 383 -28.17 -41.92 -17.94
N ALA A 384 -27.97 -43.23 -17.77
CA ALA A 384 -26.75 -43.74 -17.14
C ALA A 384 -25.52 -43.43 -17.99
N VAL A 385 -25.57 -43.52 -19.33
CA VAL A 385 -24.43 -43.14 -20.19
C VAL A 385 -24.19 -41.63 -20.16
N VAL A 386 -25.22 -40.80 -20.25
CA VAL A 386 -25.11 -39.33 -20.19
C VAL A 386 -24.73 -38.86 -18.79
N VAL A 387 -25.25 -39.48 -17.73
CA VAL A 387 -24.85 -39.24 -16.34
C VAL A 387 -23.47 -39.80 -16.08
N VAL A 388 -23.05 -40.92 -16.65
CA VAL A 388 -21.67 -41.42 -16.54
C VAL A 388 -20.73 -40.54 -17.35
N VAL A 389 -21.12 -40.01 -18.51
CA VAL A 389 -20.32 -39.05 -19.29
C VAL A 389 -20.30 -37.69 -18.61
N TYR A 390 -21.41 -37.22 -18.05
CA TYR A 390 -21.51 -35.96 -17.33
C TYR A 390 -20.82 -36.06 -15.97
N GLN A 391 -21.03 -37.12 -15.19
CA GLN A 391 -20.30 -37.40 -13.95
C GLN A 391 -18.84 -37.74 -14.22
N SER A 392 -18.46 -38.38 -15.32
CA SER A 392 -17.04 -38.57 -15.64
C SER A 392 -16.40 -37.28 -16.12
N LYS A 393 -17.11 -36.43 -16.86
CA LYS A 393 -16.63 -35.10 -17.29
C LYS A 393 -16.59 -34.13 -16.10
N GLN A 394 -17.57 -34.18 -15.21
CA GLN A 394 -17.63 -33.39 -13.97
C GLN A 394 -16.67 -33.94 -12.92
N LYS A 395 -16.49 -35.27 -12.78
CA LYS A 395 -15.39 -35.87 -11.99
C LYS A 395 -14.04 -35.54 -12.61
N LYS A 396 -13.89 -35.53 -13.93
CA LYS A 396 -12.63 -35.16 -14.60
C LYS A 396 -12.36 -33.66 -14.43
N LEU A 397 -13.38 -32.81 -14.38
CA LEU A 397 -13.27 -31.38 -14.09
C LEU A 397 -13.01 -31.13 -12.59
N THR A 398 -13.67 -31.86 -11.70
CA THR A 398 -13.50 -31.79 -10.24
C THR A 398 -12.15 -32.37 -9.84
N VAL A 399 -11.69 -33.46 -10.46
CA VAL A 399 -10.34 -34.02 -10.28
C VAL A 399 -9.29 -33.08 -10.84
N LYS A 400 -9.55 -32.42 -11.98
CA LYS A 400 -8.64 -31.38 -12.49
C LYS A 400 -8.60 -30.16 -11.55
N MET A 401 -9.74 -29.73 -11.02
CA MET A 401 -9.85 -28.60 -10.08
C MET A 401 -9.21 -28.95 -8.73
N ASN A 402 -9.47 -30.15 -8.20
CA ASN A 402 -8.88 -30.65 -6.97
C ASN A 402 -7.38 -30.88 -7.13
N ARG A 403 -6.89 -31.38 -8.27
CA ARG A 403 -5.45 -31.40 -8.55
C ARG A 403 -4.86 -30.00 -8.58
N LEU A 404 -5.55 -29.04 -9.20
CA LEU A 404 -5.06 -27.65 -9.24
C LEU A 404 -5.05 -27.01 -7.85
N ILE A 405 -6.01 -27.35 -6.98
CA ILE A 405 -6.04 -26.94 -5.57
C ILE A 405 -4.97 -27.68 -4.75
N GLU A 406 -4.78 -28.98 -4.95
CA GLU A 406 -3.75 -29.80 -4.29
C GLU A 406 -2.35 -29.35 -4.70
N ASP A 407 -2.12 -29.08 -6.00
CA ASP A 407 -0.85 -28.55 -6.52
C ASP A 407 -0.58 -27.15 -5.94
N LEU A 408 -1.62 -26.30 -5.85
CA LEU A 408 -1.51 -25.00 -5.20
C LEU A 408 -1.26 -25.11 -3.69
N GLU A 409 -1.92 -26.03 -3.00
CA GLU A 409 -1.72 -26.28 -1.57
C GLU A 409 -0.32 -26.86 -1.31
N LEU A 410 0.15 -27.76 -2.17
CA LEU A 410 1.50 -28.32 -2.14
C LEU A 410 2.55 -27.23 -2.39
N ASP A 411 2.31 -26.33 -3.34
CA ASP A 411 3.18 -25.17 -3.60
C ASP A 411 3.19 -24.22 -2.41
N ILE A 412 2.03 -23.84 -1.86
CA ILE A 412 1.95 -22.99 -0.66
C ILE A 412 2.65 -23.66 0.53
N ARG A 413 2.40 -24.96 0.75
CA ARG A 413 3.03 -25.72 1.84
C ARG A 413 4.54 -25.83 1.62
N LYS A 414 4.99 -26.01 0.38
CA LYS A 414 6.41 -26.02 0.01
C LYS A 414 7.03 -24.65 0.20
N ASP A 415 6.37 -23.56 -0.16
CA ASP A 415 6.84 -22.18 0.01
C ASP A 415 6.90 -21.79 1.50
N ILE A 416 5.88 -22.15 2.30
CA ILE A 416 5.89 -21.97 3.76
C ILE A 416 7.02 -22.81 4.38
N ARG A 417 7.15 -24.07 3.99
CA ARG A 417 8.20 -24.97 4.48
C ARG A 417 9.58 -24.49 4.08
N GLN A 418 9.75 -24.02 2.84
CA GLN A 418 11.01 -23.49 2.33
C GLN A 418 11.34 -22.18 3.04
N GLY A 419 10.39 -21.24 3.19
CA GLY A 419 10.59 -20.03 3.98
C GLY A 419 10.97 -20.32 5.44
N PHE A 420 10.40 -21.36 6.04
CA PHE A 420 10.79 -21.82 7.38
C PHE A 420 12.16 -22.49 7.43
N VAL A 421 12.50 -23.31 6.43
CA VAL A 421 13.82 -23.92 6.28
C VAL A 421 14.86 -22.83 6.08
N ASP A 422 14.63 -21.86 5.20
CA ASP A 422 15.50 -20.71 4.99
C ASP A 422 15.72 -19.98 6.32
N LEU A 423 14.65 -19.66 7.06
CA LEU A 423 14.73 -19.04 8.40
C LEU A 423 15.58 -19.84 9.41
N GLN A 424 15.61 -21.18 9.32
CA GLN A 424 16.35 -22.04 10.25
C GLN A 424 17.76 -22.41 9.77
N THR A 425 18.01 -22.37 8.46
CA THR A 425 19.25 -22.87 7.82
C THR A 425 20.11 -21.76 7.24
N GLU A 426 19.60 -20.53 7.19
CA GLU A 426 20.34 -19.33 6.81
C GLU A 426 21.43 -19.06 7.84
N LYS A 427 22.59 -19.68 7.59
CA LYS A 427 23.83 -19.42 8.30
C LYS A 427 24.33 -18.03 7.97
N ALA A 428 25.02 -17.42 8.93
CA ALA A 428 25.72 -16.15 8.77
C ALA A 428 27.00 -16.32 7.91
N ASP A 429 26.88 -16.91 6.71
CA ASP A 429 27.97 -17.01 5.72
C ASP A 429 28.14 -15.67 4.95
N LEU A 430 27.65 -14.57 5.53
CA LEU A 430 27.84 -13.22 5.01
C LEU A 430 29.25 -12.74 5.44
N MET A 431 30.18 -12.76 4.49
CA MET A 431 31.52 -12.16 4.56
C MET A 431 32.45 -12.61 5.71
N GLU A 432 33.51 -13.38 5.38
CA GLU A 432 34.65 -13.63 6.29
C GLU A 432 35.81 -12.63 6.10
N ASN A 433 35.94 -11.95 4.96
CA ASN A 433 37.04 -11.01 4.70
C ASN A 433 36.58 -9.82 3.85
N VAL A 434 36.44 -8.66 4.48
CA VAL A 434 36.34 -7.38 3.76
C VAL A 434 37.74 -6.81 3.67
N GLY A 435 38.21 -6.53 2.45
CA GLY A 435 39.50 -5.86 2.23
C GLY A 435 39.51 -4.44 2.79
N ALA A 436 40.30 -3.54 2.17
CA ALA A 436 40.29 -2.14 2.58
C ALA A 436 38.91 -1.51 2.35
N ILE A 437 38.34 -0.90 3.39
CA ILE A 437 37.07 -0.19 3.31
C ILE A 437 37.26 1.07 2.46
N PRO A 438 36.44 1.31 1.41
CA PRO A 438 36.60 2.42 0.50
C PRO A 438 36.04 3.73 1.09
N PHE A 439 36.64 4.22 2.18
CA PHE A 439 36.29 5.52 2.76
C PHE A 439 36.58 6.64 1.77
N LEU A 440 35.66 7.60 1.67
CA LEU A 440 35.91 8.86 0.99
C LEU A 440 36.88 9.72 1.80
N ASP A 441 37.65 10.54 1.10
CA ASP A 441 38.44 11.58 1.75
C ASP A 441 37.54 12.56 2.50
N TYR A 442 38.07 13.18 3.55
CA TYR A 442 37.33 14.10 4.40
C TYR A 442 36.62 15.20 3.60
N LYS A 443 37.31 15.82 2.63
CA LYS A 443 36.75 16.86 1.77
C LYS A 443 35.50 16.41 1.01
N HIS A 444 35.49 15.18 0.52
CA HIS A 444 34.36 14.60 -0.22
C HIS A 444 33.21 14.24 0.73
N PHE A 445 33.54 13.63 1.89
CA PHE A 445 32.57 13.35 2.95
C PHE A 445 31.85 14.63 3.41
N ALA A 446 32.62 15.64 3.81
CA ALA A 446 32.09 16.91 4.31
C ALA A 446 31.28 17.63 3.23
N SER A 447 31.78 17.70 1.99
CA SER A 447 31.07 18.38 0.89
C SER A 447 29.74 17.71 0.55
N ARG A 448 29.67 16.37 0.56
CA ARG A 448 28.41 15.62 0.33
C ARG A 448 27.39 15.88 1.44
N ILE A 449 27.83 16.12 2.68
CA ILE A 449 26.94 16.49 3.79
C ILE A 449 26.53 17.97 3.74
N PHE A 450 27.45 18.86 3.39
CA PHE A 450 27.21 20.29 3.34
C PHE A 450 26.27 20.63 2.17
N PHE A 451 26.44 20.01 1.01
CA PHE A 451 25.74 20.33 -0.23
C PHE A 451 25.14 19.09 -0.93
N PRO A 452 24.25 18.32 -0.27
CA PRO A 452 23.75 17.05 -0.80
C PRO A 452 22.95 17.18 -2.11
N GLU A 453 22.43 18.38 -2.41
CA GLU A 453 21.61 18.64 -3.61
C GLU A 453 22.36 19.41 -4.71
N SER A 454 23.64 19.75 -4.53
CA SER A 454 24.33 20.71 -5.41
C SER A 454 25.76 20.33 -5.71
N ASP A 455 25.94 19.51 -6.74
CA ASP A 455 27.25 19.13 -7.30
C ASP A 455 28.09 20.34 -7.71
N ARG A 456 27.45 21.42 -8.18
CA ARG A 456 28.13 22.68 -8.51
C ARG A 456 28.86 23.26 -7.29
N LEU A 457 28.20 23.29 -6.13
CA LEU A 457 28.79 23.86 -4.90
C LEU A 457 29.87 22.92 -4.34
N ILE A 458 29.67 21.61 -4.43
CA ILE A 458 30.70 20.61 -4.07
C ILE A 458 31.99 20.88 -4.86
N ARG A 459 31.91 20.99 -6.19
CA ARG A 459 33.08 21.23 -7.05
C ARG A 459 33.72 22.61 -6.83
N LEU A 460 32.91 23.64 -6.52
CA LEU A 460 33.42 24.99 -6.26
C LEU A 460 34.15 25.11 -4.92
N CYS A 461 33.69 24.40 -3.90
CA CYS A 461 34.18 24.52 -2.53
C CYS A 461 35.32 23.55 -2.20
N ILE A 462 35.59 22.54 -3.03
CA ILE A 462 36.74 21.64 -2.88
C ILE A 462 37.99 22.27 -3.53
N LYS A 463 39.16 22.14 -2.87
CA LYS A 463 40.46 22.39 -3.50
C LYS A 463 40.97 21.11 -4.17
N ASP A 464 41.12 21.12 -5.49
CA ASP A 464 41.72 20.01 -6.24
C ASP A 464 43.24 20.12 -6.31
N ILE A 465 43.92 18.96 -6.27
CA ILE A 465 45.39 18.80 -6.26
C ILE A 465 46.07 19.36 -7.54
N GLY A 466 45.28 19.76 -8.56
CA GLY A 466 45.77 20.46 -9.75
C GLY A 466 45.92 21.98 -9.62
N GLN A 467 45.48 22.58 -8.50
CA GLN A 467 45.64 24.02 -8.20
C GLN A 467 46.88 24.33 -7.33
N ASP A 468 47.84 23.42 -7.28
CA ASP A 468 49.01 23.43 -6.38
C ASP A 468 50.14 24.43 -6.72
N VAL A 469 49.90 25.52 -7.46
CA VAL A 469 50.97 26.53 -7.72
C VAL A 469 50.54 27.99 -7.50
N VAL A 470 49.25 28.27 -7.31
CA VAL A 470 48.83 29.63 -6.95
C VAL A 470 48.22 29.56 -5.56
N THR A 471 48.97 30.00 -4.56
CA THR A 471 48.38 30.53 -3.32
C THR A 471 47.31 31.52 -3.78
N VAL A 472 46.04 31.10 -3.76
CA VAL A 472 44.92 31.99 -4.08
C VAL A 472 44.90 33.00 -2.96
N LYS A 473 45.70 34.07 -3.10
CA LYS A 473 45.57 35.27 -2.27
C LYS A 473 44.10 35.63 -2.36
N LEU A 474 43.41 35.61 -1.22
CA LEU A 474 42.06 36.11 -1.12
C LEU A 474 42.04 37.49 -1.78
N ASP A 475 41.14 37.68 -2.74
CA ASP A 475 40.88 38.99 -3.33
C ASP A 475 40.56 39.99 -2.22
N GLU A 476 40.84 41.29 -2.44
CA GLU A 476 40.65 42.34 -1.42
C GLU A 476 39.21 42.34 -0.86
N GLY A 477 38.22 42.05 -1.72
CA GLY A 477 36.83 41.86 -1.33
C GLY A 477 36.64 40.64 -0.41
N CYS A 478 37.23 39.49 -0.73
CA CYS A 478 37.13 38.29 0.10
C CYS A 478 37.85 38.46 1.44
N GLN A 479 38.98 39.17 1.50
CA GLN A 479 39.67 39.47 2.76
C GLN A 479 38.80 40.35 3.66
N SER A 480 38.21 41.41 3.08
CA SER A 480 37.33 42.34 3.80
C SER A 480 36.08 41.63 4.32
N LEU A 481 35.47 40.76 3.51
CA LEU A 481 34.31 39.98 3.93
C LEU A 481 34.66 38.92 4.98
N SER A 482 35.82 38.25 4.85
CA SER A 482 36.29 37.28 5.86
C SER A 482 36.46 37.96 7.23
N LYS A 483 37.07 39.16 7.26
CA LYS A 483 37.20 39.95 8.48
C LYS A 483 35.83 40.34 9.06
N LEU A 484 34.88 40.74 8.21
CA LEU A 484 33.54 41.13 8.64
C LEU A 484 32.74 39.95 9.23
N ILE A 485 32.85 38.75 8.62
CA ILE A 485 32.19 37.54 9.11
C ILE A 485 32.79 37.04 10.44
N GLN A 486 34.04 37.42 10.76
CA GLN A 486 34.66 37.13 12.06
C GLN A 486 34.15 38.03 13.19
N ASP A 487 33.34 39.05 12.91
CA ASP A 487 32.63 39.82 13.94
C ASP A 487 31.33 39.11 14.35
N GLN A 488 31.24 38.73 15.63
CA GLN A 488 30.11 37.97 16.15
C GLN A 488 28.78 38.72 16.06
N LEU A 489 28.78 40.04 16.30
CA LEU A 489 27.56 40.86 16.25
C LEU A 489 27.06 40.99 14.80
N PHE A 490 27.98 41.16 13.85
CA PHE A 490 27.65 41.14 12.43
C PHE A 490 27.02 39.83 12.01
N LEU A 491 27.72 38.71 12.26
CA LEU A 491 27.32 37.41 11.74
C LEU A 491 25.96 36.96 12.30
N THR A 492 25.75 37.12 13.60
CA THR A 492 24.45 36.81 14.24
C THR A 492 23.33 37.71 13.72
N SER A 493 23.56 39.01 13.58
CA SER A 493 22.58 39.95 13.01
C SER A 493 22.26 39.64 11.55
N MET A 494 23.26 39.25 10.75
CA MET A 494 23.09 38.85 9.36
C MET A 494 22.22 37.60 9.25
N VAL A 495 22.50 36.56 10.05
CA VAL A 495 21.71 35.31 10.03
C VAL A 495 20.25 35.61 10.41
N HIS A 496 20.02 36.38 11.49
CA HIS A 496 18.65 36.74 11.90
C HIS A 496 17.92 37.58 10.84
N ALA A 497 18.60 38.56 10.23
CA ALA A 497 18.01 39.39 9.19
C ALA A 497 17.55 38.57 7.99
N LEU A 498 18.34 37.56 7.59
CA LEU A 498 18.02 36.64 6.49
C LEU A 498 16.86 35.71 6.85
N GLU A 499 16.86 35.11 8.04
CA GLU A 499 15.81 34.18 8.48
C GLU A 499 14.45 34.81 8.67
N GLU A 500 14.39 36.11 9.00
CA GLU A 500 13.15 36.87 9.13
C GLU A 500 12.47 37.13 7.78
N GLN A 501 13.16 36.93 6.66
CA GLN A 501 12.58 37.16 5.33
C GLN A 501 11.71 35.98 4.88
N LYS A 502 10.47 36.27 4.50
CA LYS A 502 9.54 35.26 3.95
C LYS A 502 10.03 34.64 2.63
N SER A 503 10.85 35.37 1.87
CA SER A 503 11.46 34.89 0.63
C SER A 503 12.63 33.92 0.86
N PHE A 504 13.13 33.82 2.09
CA PHE A 504 14.30 33.00 2.42
C PHE A 504 13.87 31.56 2.73
N THR A 505 14.12 30.66 1.79
CA THR A 505 13.61 29.29 1.82
C THR A 505 14.43 28.38 2.74
N ILE A 506 13.92 27.17 3.05
CA ILE A 506 14.67 26.16 3.80
C ILE A 506 15.96 25.77 3.05
N LYS A 507 15.93 25.74 1.71
CA LYS A 507 17.11 25.48 0.89
C LYS A 507 18.16 26.57 1.06
N ASP A 508 17.74 27.83 1.05
CA ASP A 508 18.64 28.97 1.26
C ASP A 508 19.28 28.96 2.65
N LYS A 509 18.50 28.64 3.70
CA LYS A 509 19.01 28.44 5.08
C LYS A 509 20.08 27.35 5.12
N CYS A 510 19.83 26.23 4.45
CA CYS A 510 20.80 25.14 4.39
C CYS A 510 22.07 25.52 3.63
N SER A 511 21.93 26.21 2.48
CA SER A 511 23.06 26.70 1.70
C SER A 511 23.88 27.73 2.47
N LEU A 512 23.24 28.68 3.14
CA LEU A 512 23.90 29.68 3.99
C LEU A 512 24.70 29.01 5.10
N ALA A 513 24.09 28.09 5.86
CA ALA A 513 24.76 27.37 6.95
C ALA A 513 26.00 26.61 6.45
N SER A 514 25.88 25.91 5.32
CA SER A 514 26.97 25.15 4.72
C SER A 514 28.08 26.04 4.18
N LEU A 515 27.76 27.17 3.54
CA LEU A 515 28.75 28.14 3.09
C LEU A 515 29.48 28.80 4.26
N LEU A 516 28.76 29.16 5.34
CA LEU A 516 29.36 29.66 6.58
C LEU A 516 30.29 28.63 7.22
N THR A 517 29.88 27.35 7.21
CA THR A 517 30.72 26.25 7.70
C THR A 517 32.04 26.17 6.93
N VAL A 518 31.98 26.26 5.59
CA VAL A 518 33.18 26.21 4.75
C VAL A 518 34.05 27.46 4.94
N ALA A 519 33.45 28.65 5.00
CA ALA A 519 34.18 29.91 5.18
C ALA A 519 34.85 30.04 6.55
N LEU A 520 34.32 29.38 7.58
CA LEU A 520 34.85 29.39 8.95
C LEU A 520 35.52 28.06 9.33
N HIS A 521 35.80 27.18 8.35
CA HIS A 521 36.32 25.84 8.61
C HIS A 521 37.70 25.86 9.28
N SER A 522 38.55 26.82 8.90
CA SER A 522 39.86 27.07 9.51
C SER A 522 39.81 27.61 10.94
N ASN A 523 38.64 28.03 11.43
CA ASN A 523 38.46 28.53 12.79
C ASN A 523 37.20 27.92 13.44
N LEU A 524 37.24 26.60 13.70
CA LEU A 524 36.12 25.88 14.31
C LEU A 524 35.79 26.39 15.72
N LEU A 525 36.74 27.01 16.43
CA LEU A 525 36.49 27.63 17.73
C LEU A 525 35.48 28.78 17.61
N TYR A 526 35.73 29.70 16.68
CA TYR A 526 34.81 30.81 16.43
C TYR A 526 33.45 30.31 15.90
N LEU A 527 33.46 29.35 14.97
CA LEU A 527 32.24 28.73 14.45
C LEU A 527 31.38 28.11 15.57
N THR A 528 32.02 27.44 16.53
CA THR A 528 31.33 26.82 17.68
C THR A 528 30.67 27.89 18.56
N ASN A 529 31.38 28.97 18.88
CA ASN A 529 30.82 30.07 19.68
C ASN A 529 29.61 30.72 18.99
N VAL A 530 29.69 30.97 17.68
CA VAL A 530 28.57 31.54 16.91
C VAL A 530 27.38 30.57 16.87
N MET A 531 27.64 29.27 16.66
CA MET A 531 26.60 28.25 16.69
C MET A 531 25.88 28.21 18.04
N GLU A 532 26.62 28.28 19.15
CA GLU A 532 26.04 28.28 20.51
C GLU A 532 25.13 29.49 20.75
N VAL A 533 25.56 30.67 20.33
CA VAL A 533 24.75 31.91 20.45
C VAL A 533 23.48 31.80 19.63
N LEU A 534 23.58 31.39 18.36
CA LEU A 534 22.40 31.19 17.50
C LEU A 534 21.47 30.09 18.02
N LEU A 535 22.01 29.02 18.63
CA LEU A 535 21.19 27.98 19.26
C LEU A 535 20.48 28.52 20.50
N GLU A 536 21.16 29.31 21.31
CA GLU A 536 20.58 29.97 22.48
C GLU A 536 19.45 30.93 22.07
N ASP A 537 19.65 31.73 21.03
CA ASP A 537 18.62 32.60 20.47
C ASP A 537 17.40 31.80 19.97
N LEU A 538 17.63 30.69 19.26
CA LEU A 538 16.56 29.78 18.82
C LEU A 538 15.79 29.18 20.01
N MET A 539 16.50 28.83 21.09
CA MET A 539 15.90 28.27 22.32
C MET A 539 15.04 29.32 23.03
N HIS A 540 15.49 30.57 23.11
CA HIS A 540 14.74 31.67 23.72
C HIS A 540 13.51 32.07 22.89
N GLN A 541 13.64 32.16 21.56
CA GLN A 541 12.51 32.46 20.68
C GLN A 541 11.41 31.39 20.77
N ASN A 542 11.80 30.13 20.95
CA ASN A 542 10.86 29.00 21.07
C ASN A 542 10.38 28.74 22.50
N SER A 543 10.77 29.54 23.50
CA SER A 543 10.39 29.33 24.91
C SER A 543 8.87 29.36 25.18
N ASN A 544 8.10 30.03 24.32
CA ASN A 544 6.62 30.06 24.37
C ASN A 544 5.96 28.86 23.64
N SER A 545 6.74 28.04 22.96
CA SER A 545 6.31 26.85 22.21
C SER A 545 6.57 25.58 23.05
N GLN A 546 5.97 24.44 22.67
CA GLN A 546 6.23 23.17 23.35
C GLN A 546 7.74 22.81 23.28
N PRO A 547 8.50 22.79 24.41
CA PRO A 547 9.96 22.61 24.39
C PRO A 547 10.42 21.29 23.75
N LYS A 548 9.56 20.27 23.79
CA LYS A 548 9.77 18.95 23.15
C LYS A 548 9.80 19.00 21.61
N LEU A 549 9.46 20.13 20.98
CA LEU A 549 9.50 20.30 19.52
C LEU A 549 10.80 20.93 19.00
N LEU A 550 11.65 21.45 19.88
CA LEU A 550 12.91 22.08 19.50
C LEU A 550 13.84 21.09 18.76
N LEU A 551 14.52 21.57 17.72
CA LEU A 551 15.43 20.80 16.87
C LEU A 551 14.78 19.62 16.13
N ARG A 552 13.45 19.51 16.08
CA ARG A 552 12.78 18.36 15.44
C ARG A 552 12.82 18.38 13.91
N ARG A 553 12.83 19.56 13.29
CA ARG A 553 12.83 19.75 11.82
C ARG A 553 13.76 20.89 11.48
N THR A 554 14.57 20.77 10.43
CA THR A 554 15.45 21.87 9.98
C THR A 554 14.63 23.04 9.45
N GLN A 555 14.42 24.05 10.29
CA GLN A 555 13.65 25.25 9.98
C GLN A 555 14.50 26.53 10.13
N SER A 556 15.70 26.41 10.69
CA SER A 556 16.69 27.48 10.86
C SER A 556 18.05 27.09 10.26
N THR A 557 18.87 28.11 10.02
CA THR A 557 20.27 28.04 9.57
C THR A 557 21.11 27.34 10.64
N VAL A 558 20.90 27.67 11.92
CA VAL A 558 21.68 27.09 13.02
C VAL A 558 21.46 25.59 13.17
N GLU A 559 20.27 25.08 12.87
CA GLU A 559 19.99 23.64 12.87
C GLU A 559 20.77 22.87 11.80
N LYS A 560 20.99 23.47 10.62
CA LYS A 560 21.87 22.91 9.59
C LYS A 560 23.34 23.10 9.96
N LEU A 561 23.70 24.24 10.57
CA LEU A 561 25.04 24.51 11.08
C LEU A 561 25.45 23.45 12.10
N LEU A 562 24.54 23.07 13.00
CA LEU A 562 24.72 22.00 13.97
C LEU A 562 24.96 20.65 13.30
N THR A 563 24.19 20.29 12.27
CA THR A 563 24.43 19.06 11.49
C THR A 563 25.83 19.06 10.87
N ASN A 564 26.25 20.19 10.30
CA ASN A 564 27.56 20.33 9.69
C ASN A 564 28.68 20.22 10.74
N TRP A 565 28.53 20.90 11.88
CA TRP A 565 29.46 20.86 13.00
C TRP A 565 29.61 19.45 13.58
N MET A 566 28.50 18.73 13.79
CA MET A 566 28.51 17.32 14.21
C MET A 566 29.28 16.45 13.22
N SER A 567 29.14 16.72 11.92
CA SER A 567 29.82 15.96 10.88
C SER A 567 31.33 16.19 10.86
N ILE A 568 31.77 17.43 11.13
CA ILE A 568 33.19 17.77 11.27
C ILE A 568 33.76 17.03 12.49
N CYS A 569 33.18 17.24 13.67
CA CYS A 569 33.76 16.76 14.91
C CYS A 569 33.63 15.24 15.12
N LEU A 570 32.68 14.57 14.45
CA LEU A 570 32.47 13.13 14.58
C LEU A 570 33.05 12.33 13.41
N TYR A 571 33.69 12.96 12.43
CA TYR A 571 34.29 12.23 11.31
C TYR A 571 35.37 11.24 11.77
N GLY A 572 36.23 11.63 12.73
CA GLY A 572 37.22 10.73 13.31
C GLY A 572 36.57 9.50 13.95
N PHE A 573 35.58 9.72 14.83
CA PHE A 573 34.83 8.63 15.47
C PHE A 573 34.09 7.73 14.46
N LEU A 574 33.48 8.34 13.43
CA LEU A 574 32.84 7.62 12.34
C LEU A 574 33.85 6.72 11.63
N ARG A 575 35.02 7.25 11.23
CA ARG A 575 36.02 6.49 10.49
C ARG A 575 36.65 5.37 11.33
N GLU A 576 36.89 5.61 12.61
CA GLU A 576 37.63 4.69 13.49
C GLU A 576 36.76 3.61 14.15
N SER A 577 35.50 3.93 14.51
CA SER A 577 34.66 3.03 15.33
C SER A 577 33.41 2.52 14.59
N VAL A 578 32.77 3.37 13.79
CA VAL A 578 31.43 3.08 13.24
C VAL A 578 31.48 2.63 11.76
N GLY A 579 32.42 3.17 10.99
CA GLY A 579 32.46 3.06 9.54
C GLY A 579 32.62 1.62 9.04
N GLN A 580 33.44 0.81 9.72
CA GLN A 580 33.54 -0.61 9.41
C GLN A 580 32.20 -1.33 9.56
N HIS A 581 31.52 -1.14 10.69
CA HIS A 581 30.22 -1.78 10.95
C HIS A 581 29.14 -1.32 9.96
N LEU A 582 29.15 -0.04 9.58
CA LEU A 582 28.24 0.50 8.57
C LEU A 582 28.50 -0.12 7.19
N PHE A 583 29.77 -0.20 6.77
CA PHE A 583 30.14 -0.82 5.50
C PHE A 583 29.79 -2.30 5.46
N LEU A 584 30.03 -3.03 6.55
CA LEU A 584 29.65 -4.44 6.68
C LEU A 584 28.15 -4.63 6.57
N LEU A 585 27.34 -3.80 7.24
CA LEU A 585 25.89 -3.85 7.12
C LEU A 585 25.41 -3.62 5.68
N VAL A 586 25.93 -2.59 5.02
CA VAL A 586 25.57 -2.25 3.64
C VAL A 586 25.97 -3.38 2.67
N SER A 587 27.16 -3.94 2.87
CA SER A 587 27.65 -5.07 2.07
C SER A 587 26.82 -6.33 2.31
N ALA A 588 26.50 -6.64 3.57
CA ALA A 588 25.65 -7.78 3.93
C ALA A 588 24.24 -7.64 3.36
N LEU A 589 23.64 -6.45 3.42
CA LEU A 589 22.35 -6.17 2.77
C LEU A 589 22.41 -6.38 1.26
N THR A 590 23.42 -5.82 0.60
CA THR A 590 23.59 -5.92 -0.85
C THR A 590 23.76 -7.38 -1.28
N GLN A 591 24.59 -8.15 -0.55
CA GLN A 591 24.78 -9.57 -0.78
C GLN A 591 23.49 -10.36 -0.53
N GLN A 592 22.79 -10.07 0.57
CA GLN A 592 21.55 -10.77 0.92
C GLN A 592 20.44 -10.53 -0.11
N ILE A 593 20.29 -9.30 -0.61
CA ILE A 593 19.37 -8.97 -1.71
C ILE A 593 19.74 -9.78 -2.96
N SER A 594 21.03 -9.84 -3.29
CA SER A 594 21.55 -10.49 -4.51
C SER A 594 21.43 -12.03 -4.50
N LYS A 595 21.18 -12.66 -3.34
CA LYS A 595 20.91 -14.11 -3.24
C LYS A 595 19.56 -14.52 -3.81
N GLY A 596 18.62 -13.58 -3.96
CA GLY A 596 17.28 -13.84 -4.49
C GLY A 596 17.01 -13.14 -5.82
N PRO A 597 15.91 -13.48 -6.49
CA PRO A 597 15.49 -12.79 -7.70
C PRO A 597 15.28 -11.30 -7.46
N VAL A 598 15.80 -10.48 -8.38
CA VAL A 598 15.59 -9.03 -8.44
C VAL A 598 15.03 -8.68 -9.81
N ASP A 599 13.89 -7.98 -9.84
CA ASP A 599 13.32 -7.45 -11.06
C ASP A 599 14.10 -6.20 -11.47
N CYS A 600 14.75 -6.19 -12.64
CA CYS A 600 15.66 -5.10 -13.03
C CYS A 600 14.93 -3.85 -13.54
N VAL A 601 13.61 -3.89 -13.70
CA VAL A 601 12.79 -2.76 -14.17
C VAL A 601 12.18 -2.00 -12.98
N THR A 602 11.64 -2.73 -12.01
CA THR A 602 11.02 -2.17 -10.79
C THR A 602 11.97 -2.15 -9.59
N GLU A 603 13.13 -2.80 -9.69
CA GLU A 603 14.11 -3.05 -8.62
C GLU A 603 13.55 -3.79 -7.40
N LYS A 604 12.36 -4.40 -7.52
CA LYS A 604 11.80 -5.23 -6.45
C LYS A 604 12.55 -6.55 -6.32
N ALA A 605 12.80 -6.97 -5.10
CA ALA A 605 13.55 -8.18 -4.80
C ALA A 605 12.80 -9.13 -3.86
N LEU A 606 13.14 -10.41 -3.93
CA LEU A 606 12.59 -11.42 -3.02
C LEU A 606 13.07 -11.22 -1.58
N TYR A 607 14.35 -10.93 -1.38
CA TYR A 607 14.94 -10.62 -0.09
C TYR A 607 15.06 -9.11 0.08
N THR A 608 14.37 -8.57 1.08
CA THR A 608 14.36 -7.14 1.39
C THR A 608 13.88 -6.93 2.83
N LEU A 609 14.12 -5.73 3.39
CA LEU A 609 13.55 -5.31 4.66
C LEU A 609 12.28 -4.45 4.50
N SER A 610 11.96 -4.02 3.27
CA SER A 610 10.84 -3.14 2.97
C SER A 610 9.73 -3.85 2.21
N GLU A 611 8.50 -3.73 2.70
CA GLU A 611 7.32 -4.31 2.05
C GLU A 611 7.04 -3.71 0.67
N ASP A 612 7.36 -2.42 0.46
CA ASP A 612 7.13 -1.73 -0.82
C ASP A 612 8.03 -2.28 -1.94
N TRP A 613 9.22 -2.74 -1.56
CA TRP A 613 10.23 -3.30 -2.45
C TRP A 613 10.18 -4.83 -2.56
N LEU A 614 9.18 -5.46 -1.93
CA LEU A 614 9.04 -6.91 -1.92
C LEU A 614 8.51 -7.43 -3.26
N LEU A 615 9.25 -8.37 -3.86
CA LEU A 615 8.80 -9.11 -5.04
C LEU A 615 7.82 -10.22 -4.61
N TRP A 616 6.53 -9.96 -4.75
CA TRP A 616 5.46 -10.92 -4.40
C TRP A 616 5.10 -11.89 -5.54
N GLN A 617 5.69 -11.75 -6.73
CA GLN A 617 5.54 -12.68 -7.86
C GLN A 617 6.82 -13.52 -8.02
N ALA A 618 7.18 -14.30 -6.99
CA ALA A 618 8.37 -15.14 -7.07
C ALA A 618 8.17 -16.23 -8.15
N GLN A 619 8.89 -16.11 -9.27
CA GLN A 619 8.99 -17.18 -10.27
C GLN A 619 9.93 -18.29 -9.77
N ASP A 620 9.74 -19.53 -10.24
CA ASP A 620 10.68 -20.62 -9.96
C ASP A 620 12.08 -20.28 -10.49
N PHE A 621 13.05 -20.24 -9.57
CA PHE A 621 14.45 -19.97 -9.85
C PHE A 621 15.36 -21.05 -9.26
N SER A 622 16.49 -21.30 -9.91
CA SER A 622 17.59 -22.11 -9.41
C SER A 622 18.86 -21.26 -9.28
N SER A 623 19.68 -21.57 -8.26
CA SER A 623 21.03 -21.04 -8.12
C SER A 623 21.96 -21.73 -9.12
N LEU A 624 22.86 -20.97 -9.73
CA LEU A 624 23.84 -21.42 -10.72
C LEU A 624 25.24 -20.96 -10.29
N LYS A 625 26.20 -21.88 -10.27
CA LYS A 625 27.63 -21.60 -10.10
C LYS A 625 28.31 -21.59 -11.45
N LEU A 626 28.69 -20.41 -11.93
CA LEU A 626 29.25 -20.22 -13.26
C LEU A 626 30.78 -20.14 -13.19
N GLN A 627 31.45 -20.71 -14.19
CA GLN A 627 32.90 -20.63 -14.35
C GLN A 627 33.25 -19.53 -15.35
N VAL A 628 33.69 -18.38 -14.84
CA VAL A 628 33.87 -17.17 -15.64
C VAL A 628 35.33 -16.99 -16.05
N LEU A 629 35.58 -16.87 -17.35
CA LEU A 629 36.88 -16.67 -17.95
C LEU A 629 36.99 -15.25 -18.53
N PHE A 630 38.07 -14.53 -18.20
CA PHE A 630 38.33 -13.22 -18.78
C PHE A 630 39.29 -13.37 -19.96
N ALA A 631 38.92 -12.84 -21.12
CA ALA A 631 39.83 -12.78 -22.27
C ALA A 631 40.96 -11.78 -21.97
N VAL A 632 42.20 -12.16 -22.24
CA VAL A 632 43.40 -11.32 -22.05
C VAL A 632 44.12 -11.19 -23.40
N GLY A 633 44.22 -9.97 -23.93
CA GLY A 633 44.89 -9.69 -25.21
C GLY A 633 44.14 -10.16 -26.46
N HIS A 634 44.80 -10.09 -27.62
CA HIS A 634 44.20 -10.41 -28.93
C HIS A 634 44.31 -11.90 -29.32
N ASP A 635 45.12 -12.69 -28.62
CA ASP A 635 45.49 -14.07 -29.01
C ASP A 635 44.58 -15.16 -28.39
N GLY A 636 43.42 -14.78 -27.85
CA GLY A 636 42.44 -15.73 -27.31
C GLY A 636 42.84 -16.42 -26.00
N GLU A 637 43.92 -15.96 -25.36
CA GLU A 637 44.29 -16.39 -24.01
C GLU A 637 43.20 -16.00 -23.01
N VAL A 638 42.88 -16.93 -22.11
CA VAL A 638 41.85 -16.76 -21.08
C VAL A 638 42.48 -16.86 -19.70
N SER A 639 41.97 -16.06 -18.77
CA SER A 639 42.38 -16.10 -17.37
C SER A 639 42.05 -17.45 -16.70
N GLN A 640 42.55 -17.64 -15.48
CA GLN A 640 42.00 -18.69 -14.61
C GLN A 640 40.49 -18.44 -14.36
N PRO A 641 39.69 -19.52 -14.25
CA PRO A 641 38.26 -19.40 -14.01
C PRO A 641 37.94 -18.77 -12.65
N LEU A 642 37.02 -17.82 -12.67
CA LEU A 642 36.40 -17.21 -11.50
C LEU A 642 35.03 -17.85 -11.28
N GLU A 643 34.83 -18.48 -10.13
CA GLU A 643 33.50 -18.97 -9.73
C GLU A 643 32.61 -17.79 -9.36
N VAL A 644 31.44 -17.68 -10.02
CA VAL A 644 30.45 -16.62 -9.80
C VAL A 644 29.08 -17.24 -9.56
N ASP A 645 28.45 -16.89 -8.44
CA ASP A 645 27.07 -17.27 -8.14
C ASP A 645 26.08 -16.37 -8.90
N ALA A 646 25.16 -16.99 -9.63
CA ALA A 646 24.08 -16.33 -10.37
C ALA A 646 22.76 -17.09 -10.19
N LEU A 647 21.66 -16.51 -10.66
CA LEU A 647 20.33 -17.13 -10.66
C LEU A 647 19.88 -17.37 -12.09
N SER A 648 19.16 -18.48 -12.31
CA SER A 648 18.55 -18.77 -13.62
C SER A 648 17.65 -17.64 -14.14
N CYS A 649 17.06 -16.85 -13.25
CA CYS A 649 16.22 -15.70 -13.58
C CYS A 649 16.98 -14.38 -13.71
N ASP A 650 18.31 -14.35 -13.58
CA ASP A 650 19.07 -13.11 -13.78
C ASP A 650 19.07 -12.72 -15.27
N THR A 651 18.97 -11.43 -15.53
CA THR A 651 19.22 -10.83 -16.86
C THR A 651 20.71 -10.83 -17.19
N VAL A 652 21.04 -10.58 -18.47
CA VAL A 652 22.43 -10.55 -18.92
C VAL A 652 23.20 -9.40 -18.25
N GLU A 653 22.59 -8.23 -18.09
CA GLU A 653 23.20 -7.13 -17.34
C GLU A 653 23.41 -7.46 -15.85
N GLN A 654 22.42 -8.07 -15.18
CA GLN A 654 22.59 -8.52 -13.79
C GLN A 654 23.72 -9.54 -13.64
N LEU A 655 23.90 -10.44 -14.61
CA LEU A 655 25.05 -11.35 -14.64
C LEU A 655 26.37 -10.58 -14.72
N LYS A 656 26.47 -9.55 -15.59
CA LYS A 656 27.67 -8.70 -15.68
C LYS A 656 27.97 -7.99 -14.35
N GLU A 657 26.95 -7.45 -13.69
CA GLU A 657 27.07 -6.81 -12.36
C GLU A 657 27.63 -7.81 -11.33
N LYS A 658 27.10 -9.04 -11.29
CA LYS A 658 27.58 -10.11 -10.38
C LYS A 658 29.01 -10.54 -10.67
N ILE A 659 29.39 -10.64 -11.95
CA ILE A 659 30.77 -10.94 -12.36
C ILE A 659 31.73 -9.86 -11.86
N LEU A 660 31.40 -8.59 -12.11
CA LEU A 660 32.24 -7.45 -11.70
C LEU A 660 32.34 -7.32 -10.18
N SER A 661 31.24 -7.52 -9.47
CA SER A 661 31.21 -7.51 -8.00
C SER A 661 32.08 -8.63 -7.42
N THR A 662 31.99 -9.85 -7.98
CA THR A 662 32.80 -11.00 -7.55
C THR A 662 34.28 -10.81 -7.87
N PHE A 663 34.59 -10.21 -9.03
CA PHE A 663 35.96 -9.83 -9.37
C PHE A 663 36.54 -8.84 -8.36
N ARG A 664 35.81 -7.75 -8.07
CA ARG A 664 36.24 -6.75 -7.08
C ARG A 664 36.42 -7.35 -5.70
N ALA A 665 35.51 -8.24 -5.27
CA ALA A 665 35.60 -8.90 -3.97
C ALA A 665 36.82 -9.83 -3.86
N LYS A 666 37.15 -10.57 -4.93
CA LYS A 666 38.28 -11.52 -4.92
C LYS A 666 39.63 -10.83 -5.07
N PHE A 667 39.73 -9.81 -5.93
CA PHE A 667 41.00 -9.18 -6.29
C PHE A 667 41.25 -7.83 -5.61
N GLY A 668 40.23 -7.21 -5.01
CA GLY A 668 40.35 -5.97 -4.24
C GLY A 668 40.33 -4.67 -5.06
N PHE A 669 40.19 -4.75 -6.39
CA PHE A 669 40.12 -3.59 -7.29
C PHE A 669 39.05 -3.83 -8.38
N PRO A 670 38.45 -2.76 -8.95
CA PRO A 670 37.46 -2.90 -10.02
C PRO A 670 38.12 -3.39 -11.32
N TYR A 671 37.39 -4.16 -12.12
CA TYR A 671 37.81 -4.49 -13.48
C TYR A 671 37.88 -3.22 -14.33
N GLU A 672 38.94 -3.05 -15.14
CA GLU A 672 39.23 -1.78 -15.84
C GLU A 672 38.15 -1.39 -16.88
N THR A 673 37.50 -2.39 -17.47
CA THR A 673 36.49 -2.17 -18.51
C THR A 673 35.13 -1.85 -17.87
N PRO A 674 34.49 -0.71 -18.23
CA PRO A 674 33.18 -0.36 -17.70
C PRO A 674 32.11 -1.35 -18.17
N ILE A 675 31.04 -1.52 -17.37
CA ILE A 675 29.99 -2.51 -17.63
C ILE A 675 29.37 -2.41 -19.04
N ARG A 676 29.27 -1.20 -19.58
CA ARG A 676 28.72 -0.90 -20.91
C ARG A 676 29.57 -1.47 -22.05
N ASP A 677 30.86 -1.61 -21.80
CA ASP A 677 31.86 -2.10 -22.74
C ASP A 677 32.12 -3.61 -22.58
N LEU A 678 31.43 -4.27 -21.64
CA LEU A 678 31.53 -5.71 -21.42
C LEU A 678 30.50 -6.48 -22.26
N CYS A 679 31.00 -7.51 -22.94
CA CYS A 679 30.23 -8.56 -23.58
C CYS A 679 30.45 -9.88 -22.83
N VAL A 680 29.40 -10.70 -22.75
CA VAL A 680 29.47 -12.02 -22.14
C VAL A 680 28.98 -13.06 -23.13
N GLU A 681 29.72 -14.15 -23.25
CA GLU A 681 29.41 -15.28 -24.12
C GLU A 681 29.29 -16.57 -23.29
N TYR A 682 28.35 -17.43 -23.67
CA TYR A 682 28.12 -18.72 -23.02
C TYR A 682 28.55 -19.86 -23.94
N GLU A 683 29.24 -20.85 -23.37
CA GLU A 683 29.64 -22.05 -24.09
C GLU A 683 28.47 -23.02 -24.28
N LYS A 684 28.01 -23.19 -25.52
CA LYS A 684 26.95 -24.11 -25.91
C LYS A 684 27.48 -25.11 -26.94
N HIS A 685 27.58 -26.38 -26.55
CA HIS A 685 28.10 -27.47 -27.40
C HIS A 685 29.50 -27.21 -27.98
N GLY A 686 30.40 -26.61 -27.19
CA GLY A 686 31.79 -26.32 -27.60
C GLY A 686 31.97 -25.06 -28.47
N SER A 687 30.92 -24.25 -28.64
CA SER A 687 30.97 -22.94 -29.29
C SER A 687 30.47 -21.86 -28.36
N PHE A 688 31.09 -20.67 -28.39
CA PHE A 688 30.66 -19.53 -27.59
C PHE A 688 29.58 -18.74 -28.32
N VAL A 689 28.46 -18.51 -27.63
CA VAL A 689 27.30 -17.77 -28.13
C VAL A 689 27.15 -16.48 -27.31
N PRO A 690 27.04 -15.30 -27.95
CA PRO A 690 26.88 -14.05 -27.23
C PRO A 690 25.52 -13.99 -26.54
N LEU A 691 25.52 -13.59 -25.27
CA LEU A 691 24.29 -13.31 -24.53
C LEU A 691 23.93 -11.83 -24.68
N GLN A 692 22.66 -11.58 -24.99
CA GLN A 692 22.13 -10.23 -25.19
C GLN A 692 20.89 -10.03 -24.32
N ASP A 693 20.69 -8.81 -23.81
CA ASP A 693 19.52 -8.50 -22.96
C ASP A 693 18.21 -8.66 -23.73
N VAL A 694 18.23 -8.43 -25.05
CA VAL A 694 17.12 -8.71 -25.99
C VAL A 694 17.71 -9.21 -27.30
N ASP A 695 17.11 -10.17 -27.96
CA ASP A 695 17.49 -10.61 -29.31
C ASP A 695 16.25 -10.75 -30.21
N ALA A 696 16.43 -11.21 -31.45
CA ALA A 696 15.33 -11.37 -32.40
C ALA A 696 14.26 -12.40 -31.96
N SER A 697 14.61 -13.27 -31.01
CA SER A 697 13.75 -14.34 -30.47
C SER A 697 13.15 -14.02 -29.10
N SER A 698 13.40 -12.83 -28.54
CA SER A 698 12.83 -12.41 -27.26
C SER A 698 11.30 -12.40 -27.26
N GLU A 699 10.71 -12.85 -26.16
CA GLU A 699 9.25 -12.90 -25.95
C GLU A 699 8.66 -11.47 -25.94
N VAL A 700 7.54 -11.27 -26.64
CA VAL A 700 6.81 -9.99 -26.69
C VAL A 700 5.40 -10.21 -26.15
N ILE A 701 4.98 -9.39 -25.18
CA ILE A 701 3.64 -9.42 -24.58
C ILE A 701 3.03 -8.02 -24.75
N GLY A 702 1.97 -7.92 -25.55
CA GLY A 702 1.41 -6.63 -25.95
C GLY A 702 2.47 -5.80 -26.70
N ASP A 703 2.71 -4.58 -26.24
CA ASP A 703 3.73 -3.67 -26.79
C ASP A 703 5.08 -3.77 -26.06
N MET A 704 5.21 -4.64 -25.04
CA MET A 704 6.41 -4.75 -24.21
C MET A 704 7.23 -6.01 -24.53
N LYS A 705 8.55 -5.87 -24.52
CA LYS A 705 9.50 -6.99 -24.72
C LYS A 705 10.01 -7.51 -23.39
N LYS A 706 10.08 -8.82 -23.26
CA LYS A 706 10.67 -9.48 -22.09
C LYS A 706 12.20 -9.49 -22.21
N LEU A 707 12.88 -9.16 -21.13
CA LEU A 707 14.34 -9.27 -21.07
C LEU A 707 14.77 -10.74 -21.00
N ASN A 708 15.84 -11.06 -21.73
CA ASN A 708 16.40 -12.40 -21.78
C ASN A 708 17.12 -12.73 -20.46
N THR A 709 16.88 -13.94 -19.96
CA THR A 709 17.48 -14.46 -18.72
C THR A 709 18.40 -15.64 -18.99
N LEU A 710 19.17 -16.06 -17.99
CA LEU A 710 20.01 -17.27 -18.11
C LEU A 710 19.18 -18.53 -18.40
N LYS A 711 17.97 -18.62 -17.85
CA LYS A 711 16.99 -19.69 -18.12
C LYS A 711 16.52 -19.67 -19.58
N TYR A 712 16.36 -18.49 -20.18
CA TYR A 712 16.01 -18.35 -21.60
C TYR A 712 17.09 -18.96 -22.50
N TYR A 713 18.37 -18.70 -22.20
CA TYR A 713 19.51 -19.30 -22.91
C TYR A 713 19.81 -20.76 -22.52
N GLN A 714 19.08 -21.31 -21.53
CA GLN A 714 19.27 -22.66 -20.97
C GLN A 714 20.66 -22.89 -20.37
N VAL A 715 21.21 -21.86 -19.72
CA VAL A 715 22.49 -21.95 -19.02
C VAL A 715 22.34 -22.91 -17.83
N SER A 716 23.21 -23.92 -17.76
CA SER A 716 23.24 -24.92 -16.70
C SER A 716 24.19 -24.55 -15.57
N ASP A 717 24.04 -25.20 -14.41
CA ASP A 717 25.01 -25.12 -13.33
C ASP A 717 26.39 -25.63 -13.79
N GLY A 718 27.47 -24.97 -13.36
CA GLY A 718 28.84 -25.25 -13.80
C GLY A 718 29.20 -24.74 -15.21
N ALA A 719 28.31 -23.99 -15.87
CA ALA A 719 28.55 -23.47 -17.22
C ALA A 719 29.75 -22.51 -17.32
N THR A 720 30.46 -22.58 -18.44
CA THR A 720 31.54 -21.66 -18.79
C THR A 720 30.97 -20.37 -19.40
N ILE A 721 31.34 -19.22 -18.84
CA ILE A 721 31.04 -17.89 -19.38
C ILE A 721 32.36 -17.19 -19.73
N LYS A 722 32.44 -16.59 -20.92
CA LYS A 722 33.59 -15.80 -21.36
C LYS A 722 33.25 -14.32 -21.33
N VAL A 723 34.10 -13.53 -20.69
CA VAL A 723 33.98 -12.06 -20.58
C VAL A 723 34.94 -11.42 -21.57
N ILE A 724 34.41 -10.52 -22.39
CA ILE A 724 35.13 -9.89 -23.50
C ILE A 724 34.91 -8.37 -23.45
N SER A 725 35.98 -7.63 -23.72
CA SER A 725 35.96 -6.18 -23.91
C SER A 725 35.57 -5.82 -25.34
N LYS A 726 34.58 -4.93 -25.52
CA LYS A 726 34.19 -4.40 -26.84
C LYS A 726 35.34 -3.70 -27.57
N LYS A 727 36.36 -3.23 -26.84
CA LYS A 727 37.54 -2.55 -27.41
C LYS A 727 38.51 -3.52 -28.08
N ASP A 728 38.69 -4.69 -27.47
CA ASP A 728 39.63 -5.71 -27.95
C ASP A 728 39.00 -6.65 -28.98
N HIS A 729 37.67 -6.83 -28.90
CA HIS A 729 36.88 -7.60 -29.84
C HIS A 729 35.54 -6.88 -30.13
N PRO A 730 35.44 -6.13 -31.25
CA PRO A 730 34.23 -5.43 -31.62
C PRO A 730 33.11 -6.43 -31.96
N PRO A 731 31.91 -6.32 -31.36
CA PRO A 731 30.80 -7.22 -31.68
C PRO A 731 30.26 -6.94 -33.09
N LEU A 732 29.82 -8.00 -33.79
CA LEU A 732 29.18 -7.93 -35.11
C LEU A 732 27.86 -7.12 -35.13
N SER A 733 27.21 -6.95 -33.97
CA SER A 733 26.11 -6.01 -33.77
C SER A 733 26.27 -5.25 -32.44
N PRO A 734 26.39 -3.91 -32.44
CA PRO A 734 26.45 -3.16 -31.20
C PRO A 734 25.05 -3.01 -30.59
N GLN A 735 24.76 -3.73 -29.51
CA GLN A 735 23.71 -3.29 -28.59
C GLN A 735 24.28 -2.27 -27.60
N THR A 736 23.71 -1.07 -27.62
CA THR A 736 23.81 -0.05 -26.57
C THR A 736 23.10 -0.56 -25.31
N SER A 737 23.51 -0.09 -24.12
CA SER A 737 22.85 -0.48 -22.87
C SER A 737 21.36 -0.10 -22.93
N LEU A 738 20.49 -1.07 -22.67
CA LEU A 738 19.04 -0.86 -22.71
C LEU A 738 18.57 0.05 -21.57
N LYS A 739 19.26 0.04 -20.43
CA LYS A 739 18.96 0.92 -19.28
C LYS A 739 19.15 2.42 -19.57
N ASP A 740 19.89 2.78 -20.61
CA ASP A 740 20.06 4.19 -21.03
C ASP A 740 18.87 4.71 -21.87
N ASP A 741 17.88 3.87 -22.21
CA ASP A 741 16.66 4.32 -22.90
C ASP A 741 15.74 5.07 -21.94
N GLU A 742 15.40 6.33 -22.25
CA GLU A 742 14.52 7.17 -21.41
C GLU A 742 13.15 6.51 -21.13
N ASN A 743 12.69 5.61 -21.99
CA ASN A 743 11.45 4.86 -21.82
C ASN A 743 11.68 3.35 -21.62
N PHE A 744 12.74 2.98 -20.90
CA PHE A 744 13.07 1.58 -20.59
C PHE A 744 11.90 0.84 -19.90
N SER A 745 11.32 1.44 -18.86
CA SER A 745 10.22 0.82 -18.09
C SER A 745 8.89 0.70 -18.84
N GLY A 746 8.69 1.50 -19.89
CA GLY A 746 7.51 1.41 -20.77
C GLY A 746 7.67 0.43 -21.93
N LYS A 747 8.90 0.02 -22.27
CA LYS A 747 9.21 -0.87 -23.40
C LYS A 747 9.58 -2.29 -22.99
N TYR A 748 10.15 -2.45 -21.79
CA TYR A 748 10.71 -3.72 -21.34
C TYR A 748 10.12 -4.16 -20.01
N PHE A 749 10.01 -5.47 -19.81
CA PHE A 749 9.65 -6.06 -18.52
C PHE A 749 10.54 -7.28 -18.22
N HIS A 750 10.66 -7.64 -16.95
CA HIS A 750 11.48 -8.77 -16.51
C HIS A 750 10.65 -9.85 -15.81
N LEU A 751 10.48 -9.76 -14.48
CA LEU A 751 9.76 -10.73 -13.67
C LEU A 751 8.30 -10.33 -13.48
N ILE A 752 8.03 -9.02 -13.40
CA ILE A 752 6.68 -8.47 -13.26
C ILE A 752 6.13 -8.13 -14.65
N ALA A 753 5.10 -8.84 -15.08
CA ALA A 753 4.42 -8.55 -16.34
C ALA A 753 3.47 -7.34 -16.17
N PRO A 754 3.29 -6.52 -17.23
CA PRO A 754 2.25 -5.48 -17.24
C PRO A 754 0.85 -6.11 -17.10
N ASP A 755 -0.07 -5.41 -16.42
CA ASP A 755 -1.49 -5.79 -16.35
C ASP A 755 -2.16 -5.60 -17.72
N VAL A 756 -1.95 -6.55 -18.63
CA VAL A 756 -2.59 -6.54 -19.95
C VAL A 756 -4.07 -6.92 -19.76
N VAL A 757 -4.95 -5.95 -19.99
CA VAL A 757 -6.42 -6.09 -19.92
C VAL A 757 -6.94 -7.10 -20.97
N GLU A 758 -6.14 -7.43 -21.99
CA GLU A 758 -6.48 -8.29 -23.12
C GLU A 758 -5.76 -9.66 -23.09
N ASP A 759 -6.23 -10.61 -22.28
CA ASP A 759 -6.34 -12.06 -22.61
C ASP A 759 -6.67 -12.87 -21.34
N GLN A 760 -7.77 -12.54 -20.67
CA GLN A 760 -8.24 -13.29 -19.49
C GLN A 760 -8.69 -14.74 -19.81
N ALA A 761 -8.65 -15.17 -21.08
CA ALA A 761 -9.16 -16.46 -21.54
C ALA A 761 -8.08 -17.53 -21.82
N LYS A 762 -6.79 -17.18 -21.97
CA LYS A 762 -5.79 -18.12 -22.54
C LYS A 762 -4.79 -18.77 -21.57
N SER A 763 -4.62 -18.29 -20.33
CA SER A 763 -3.66 -18.93 -19.38
C SER A 763 -4.17 -18.98 -17.93
N PRO A 764 -4.86 -20.04 -17.51
CA PRO A 764 -5.28 -20.22 -16.11
C PRO A 764 -4.11 -20.45 -15.14
N GLU A 765 -2.93 -20.85 -15.61
CA GLU A 765 -1.72 -21.04 -14.78
C GLU A 765 -1.16 -19.73 -14.19
N ARG A 766 -1.41 -18.58 -14.83
CA ARG A 766 -0.95 -17.25 -14.35
C ARG A 766 -1.84 -16.67 -13.25
N LYS A 767 -2.91 -17.35 -12.83
CA LYS A 767 -3.75 -16.99 -11.67
C LYS A 767 -3.23 -17.64 -10.37
N LYS A 768 -1.92 -17.75 -10.17
CA LYS A 768 -1.38 -18.12 -8.85
C LYS A 768 -1.86 -17.05 -7.86
N LEU A 769 -2.55 -17.44 -6.78
CA LEU A 769 -3.11 -16.51 -5.81
C LEU A 769 -2.03 -15.51 -5.36
N ASN A 770 -2.20 -14.22 -5.70
CA ASN A 770 -1.30 -13.14 -5.32
C ASN A 770 -1.44 -12.81 -3.82
N LEU A 771 -1.04 -13.72 -2.94
CA LEU A 771 -1.09 -13.53 -1.49
C LEU A 771 0.18 -12.83 -1.01
N LYS A 772 0.15 -11.50 -0.96
CA LYS A 772 1.23 -10.65 -0.45
C LYS A 772 1.73 -11.09 0.95
N GLU A 773 0.83 -11.64 1.77
CA GLU A 773 1.10 -12.08 3.15
C GLU A 773 2.06 -13.29 3.23
N LEU A 774 2.09 -14.18 2.23
CA LEU A 774 2.98 -15.35 2.22
C LEU A 774 4.46 -14.94 2.17
N HIS A 775 4.76 -13.89 1.41
CA HIS A 775 6.12 -13.38 1.20
C HIS A 775 6.62 -12.49 2.34
N LEU A 776 5.78 -12.13 3.33
CA LEU A 776 6.24 -11.41 4.53
C LEU A 776 7.27 -12.21 5.34
N THR A 777 7.24 -13.54 5.24
CA THR A 777 8.27 -14.42 5.83
C THR A 777 9.68 -14.14 5.29
N LYS A 778 9.80 -13.65 4.05
CA LYS A 778 11.07 -13.26 3.44
C LYS A 778 11.62 -11.95 4.00
N LEU A 779 10.76 -11.03 4.44
CA LEU A 779 11.19 -9.85 5.22
C LEU A 779 11.84 -10.29 6.53
N LEU A 780 11.23 -11.27 7.21
CA LEU A 780 11.77 -11.81 8.46
C LEU A 780 13.09 -12.55 8.24
N SER A 781 13.20 -13.39 7.20
CA SER A 781 14.46 -14.07 6.86
C SER A 781 15.57 -13.06 6.57
N THR A 782 15.29 -12.05 5.74
CA THR A 782 16.24 -10.98 5.47
C THR A 782 16.65 -10.25 6.75
N LYS A 783 15.70 -9.94 7.64
CA LYS A 783 16.01 -9.31 8.95
C LYS A 783 16.91 -10.19 9.79
N VAL A 784 16.62 -11.49 9.90
CA VAL A 784 17.42 -12.44 10.68
C VAL A 784 18.85 -12.53 10.13
N ALA A 785 18.99 -12.65 8.81
CA ALA A 785 20.29 -12.74 8.14
C ALA A 785 21.21 -11.53 8.42
N VAL A 786 20.65 -10.31 8.44
CA VAL A 786 21.44 -9.09 8.62
C VAL A 786 21.44 -8.55 10.06
N HIS A 787 20.75 -9.22 11.00
CA HIS A 787 20.50 -8.68 12.33
C HIS A 787 21.78 -8.40 13.13
N SER A 788 22.77 -9.30 13.05
CA SER A 788 24.05 -9.16 13.76
C SER A 788 24.81 -7.90 13.33
N TYR A 789 24.79 -7.55 12.04
CA TYR A 789 25.40 -6.33 11.52
C TYR A 789 24.66 -5.07 12.00
N VAL A 790 23.33 -5.13 12.08
CA VAL A 790 22.52 -4.02 12.63
C VAL A 790 22.85 -3.81 14.11
N GLU A 791 22.87 -4.88 14.91
CA GLU A 791 23.21 -4.81 16.33
C GLU A 791 24.64 -4.29 16.54
N ASN A 792 25.62 -4.81 15.79
CA ASN A 792 27.00 -4.35 15.89
C ASN A 792 27.15 -2.87 15.50
N LEU A 793 26.46 -2.42 14.44
CA LEU A 793 26.44 -1.01 14.07
C LEU A 793 25.83 -0.15 15.17
N PHE A 794 24.67 -0.52 15.71
CA PHE A 794 24.00 0.23 16.76
C PHE A 794 24.88 0.32 18.03
N ASN A 795 25.45 -0.80 18.45
CA ASN A 795 26.38 -0.86 19.57
C ASN A 795 27.67 -0.05 19.34
N SER A 796 28.13 0.09 18.09
CA SER A 796 29.28 0.95 17.77
C SER A 796 28.92 2.44 17.87
N ILE A 797 27.67 2.84 17.59
CA ILE A 797 27.23 4.23 17.61
C ILE A 797 27.06 4.75 19.03
N TRP A 798 26.36 4.00 19.90
CA TRP A 798 26.25 4.32 21.33
C TRP A 798 27.29 3.58 22.18
N GLY A 799 28.37 3.13 21.55
CA GLY A 799 29.54 2.59 22.21
C GLY A 799 30.44 3.69 22.77
N MET A 800 31.20 3.36 23.82
CA MET A 800 32.21 4.27 24.38
C MET A 800 33.60 3.61 24.29
N PRO A 801 34.39 3.89 23.24
CA PRO A 801 35.77 3.45 23.18
C PRO A 801 36.52 3.91 24.43
N GLN A 802 37.24 3.00 25.08
CA GLN A 802 37.97 3.28 26.33
C GLN A 802 37.10 3.88 27.46
N SER A 803 35.78 3.60 27.46
CA SER A 803 34.81 4.16 28.42
C SER A 803 34.70 5.70 28.42
N LYS A 804 35.06 6.35 27.30
CA LYS A 804 34.88 7.79 27.10
C LYS A 804 34.00 8.07 25.90
N ALA A 805 33.09 9.02 26.04
CA ALA A 805 32.34 9.56 24.90
C ALA A 805 33.23 10.51 24.07
N PRO A 806 33.01 10.61 22.74
CA PRO A 806 33.67 11.61 21.89
C PRO A 806 33.53 13.02 22.45
N HIS A 807 34.59 13.84 22.36
CA HIS A 807 34.63 15.18 22.94
C HIS A 807 33.44 16.05 22.55
N ALA A 808 33.08 16.07 21.26
CA ALA A 808 31.96 16.84 20.77
C ALA A 808 30.59 16.39 21.32
N ILE A 809 30.36 15.08 21.51
CA ILE A 809 29.10 14.56 22.08
C ILE A 809 28.98 14.98 23.53
N LYS A 810 30.03 14.76 24.32
CA LYS A 810 30.04 15.11 25.74
C LYS A 810 29.87 16.62 25.94
N TYR A 811 30.65 17.43 25.24
CA TYR A 811 30.57 18.88 25.30
C TYR A 811 29.16 19.39 24.93
N PHE A 812 28.62 18.93 23.80
CA PHE A 812 27.32 19.42 23.32
C PHE A 812 26.15 18.95 24.20
N PHE A 813 26.23 17.75 24.79
CA PHE A 813 25.21 17.28 25.72
C PHE A 813 25.25 18.03 27.05
N ASP A 814 26.44 18.36 27.55
CA ASP A 814 26.60 19.22 28.73
C ASP A 814 26.08 20.64 28.46
N PHE A 815 26.32 21.18 27.25
CA PHE A 815 25.72 22.44 26.79
C PHE A 815 24.19 22.38 26.85
N LEU A 816 23.55 21.35 26.26
CA LEU A 816 22.10 21.21 26.28
C LEU A 816 21.54 21.08 27.71
N ASP A 817 22.23 20.34 28.58
CA ASP A 817 21.84 20.19 29.98
C ASP A 817 21.93 21.54 30.72
N ALA A 818 23.03 22.29 30.57
CA ALA A 818 23.20 23.62 31.15
C ALA A 818 22.14 24.62 30.65
N ARG A 819 21.76 24.56 29.37
CA ARG A 819 20.69 25.41 28.82
C ARG A 819 19.32 25.03 29.38
N ALA A 820 19.03 23.74 29.52
CA ALA A 820 17.81 23.29 30.17
C ALA A 820 17.74 23.78 31.64
N ASP A 821 18.87 23.78 32.36
CA ASP A 821 18.97 24.32 33.72
C ASP A 821 18.73 25.84 33.77
N ASN A 822 19.37 26.61 32.87
CA ASN A 822 19.18 28.06 32.77
C ASN A 822 17.73 28.45 32.46
N MET A 823 17.05 27.67 31.62
CA MET A 823 15.63 27.84 31.29
C MET A 823 14.68 27.26 32.35
N LYS A 824 15.21 26.74 33.48
CA LYS A 824 14.45 26.10 34.58
C LYS A 824 13.58 24.92 34.12
N ILE A 825 14.06 24.14 33.15
CA ILE A 825 13.39 22.94 32.64
C ILE A 825 13.81 21.74 33.48
N SER A 826 12.91 21.26 34.34
CA SER A 826 13.12 20.10 35.20
C SER A 826 12.66 18.76 34.59
N ASP A 827 11.93 18.78 33.48
CA ASP A 827 11.44 17.56 32.81
C ASP A 827 12.61 16.83 32.09
N PRO A 828 13.00 15.61 32.54
CA PRO A 828 14.09 14.85 31.91
C PRO A 828 13.77 14.42 30.48
N ASP A 829 12.49 14.31 30.11
CA ASP A 829 12.08 13.96 28.75
C ASP A 829 12.49 15.03 27.74
N VAL A 830 12.44 16.31 28.14
CA VAL A 830 12.82 17.43 27.26
C VAL A 830 14.30 17.32 26.91
N ARG A 831 15.15 17.05 27.91
CA ARG A 831 16.61 16.87 27.71
C ARG A 831 16.89 15.66 26.83
N HIS A 832 16.19 14.54 27.06
CA HIS A 832 16.30 13.35 26.22
C HIS A 832 15.93 13.64 24.76
N ILE A 833 14.83 14.38 24.54
CA ILE A 833 14.35 14.74 23.20
C ILE A 833 15.33 15.70 22.52
N TRP A 834 15.88 16.69 23.22
CA TRP A 834 16.88 17.60 22.65
C TRP A 834 18.13 16.84 22.20
N LYS A 835 18.65 15.92 23.03
CA LYS A 835 19.78 15.05 22.70
C LYS A 835 19.48 14.15 21.49
N THR A 836 18.26 13.61 21.41
CA THR A 836 17.82 12.77 20.29
C THR A 836 17.68 13.55 18.98
N ASN A 837 17.12 14.75 19.05
CA ASN A 837 16.88 15.63 17.91
C ASN A 837 18.17 16.30 17.40
N SER A 838 19.18 16.48 18.25
CA SER A 838 20.43 17.14 17.89
C SER A 838 21.47 16.22 17.27
N LEU A 839 21.58 14.97 17.74
CA LEU A 839 22.63 14.04 17.33
C LEU A 839 22.10 12.83 16.54
N PRO A 840 21.34 11.87 17.12
CA PRO A 840 20.82 10.71 16.38
C PRO A 840 20.03 11.09 15.12
N LEU A 841 19.07 12.02 15.24
CA LEU A 841 18.20 12.39 14.14
C LEU A 841 18.93 13.14 13.01
N ARG A 842 19.88 14.01 13.37
CA ARG A 842 20.52 14.94 12.42
C ARG A 842 21.79 14.41 11.79
N PHE A 843 22.57 13.65 12.56
CA PHE A 843 23.84 13.10 12.11
C PHE A 843 23.70 11.62 11.79
N TRP A 844 23.39 10.78 12.79
CA TRP A 844 23.43 9.32 12.60
C TRP A 844 22.41 8.83 11.58
N VAL A 845 21.15 9.26 11.63
CA VAL A 845 20.15 8.90 10.60
C VAL A 845 20.59 9.32 9.21
N ASN A 846 21.24 10.48 9.07
CA ASN A 846 21.73 10.95 7.79
C ASN A 846 22.84 10.05 7.25
N ILE A 847 23.77 9.60 8.10
CA ILE A 847 24.83 8.66 7.75
C ILE A 847 24.28 7.26 7.44
N LEU A 848 23.35 6.75 8.26
CA LEU A 848 22.73 5.43 8.07
C LEU A 848 21.95 5.37 6.75
N LYS A 849 21.19 6.42 6.43
CA LYS A 849 20.44 6.49 5.18
C LYS A 849 21.34 6.75 3.99
N ASN A 850 22.47 7.44 4.15
CA ASN A 850 23.33 7.86 3.04
C ASN A 850 24.77 7.35 3.20
N PRO A 851 25.01 6.02 3.13
CA PRO A 851 26.36 5.46 3.24
C PRO A 851 27.30 5.93 2.13
N GLN A 852 26.76 6.34 0.97
CA GLN A 852 27.53 6.98 -0.10
C GLN A 852 28.13 8.34 0.31
N PHE A 853 27.74 8.94 1.44
CA PHE A 853 28.45 10.10 1.98
C PHE A 853 29.77 9.71 2.64
N VAL A 854 29.93 8.45 3.04
CA VAL A 854 31.10 7.93 3.76
C VAL A 854 31.97 7.07 2.85
N PHE A 855 31.38 6.30 1.95
CA PHE A 855 32.08 5.34 1.09
C PHE A 855 31.96 5.69 -0.39
N ASP A 856 32.98 5.32 -1.16
CA ASP A 856 32.91 5.31 -2.61
C ASP A 856 32.08 4.12 -3.10
N MET A 857 30.77 4.34 -3.13
CA MET A 857 29.78 3.35 -3.52
C MET A 857 28.56 4.01 -4.18
N GLU A 858 27.88 3.24 -5.03
CA GLU A 858 26.59 3.60 -5.57
C GLU A 858 25.46 3.09 -4.67
N LYS A 859 24.46 3.92 -4.42
CA LYS A 859 23.30 3.58 -3.59
C LYS A 859 22.08 3.39 -4.48
N THR A 860 21.56 2.18 -4.54
CA THR A 860 20.33 1.88 -5.27
C THR A 860 19.08 2.36 -4.51
N PRO A 861 17.98 2.71 -5.20
CA PRO A 861 16.69 3.01 -4.59
C PRO A 861 16.19 1.88 -3.67
N HIS A 862 16.37 0.62 -4.07
CA HIS A 862 16.02 -0.53 -3.22
C HIS A 862 16.81 -0.55 -1.91
N LEU A 863 18.13 -0.32 -1.96
CA LEU A 863 18.98 -0.24 -0.77
C LEU A 863 18.58 0.95 0.13
N ASP A 864 18.16 2.08 -0.45
CA ASP A 864 17.57 3.20 0.32
C ASP A 864 16.34 2.77 1.12
N GLY A 865 15.47 1.96 0.52
CA GLY A 865 14.30 1.39 1.18
C GLY A 865 14.68 0.56 2.41
N CYS A 866 15.66 -0.34 2.26
CA CYS A 866 16.15 -1.17 3.36
C CYS A 866 16.83 -0.34 4.47
N LEU A 867 17.70 0.60 4.11
CA LEU A 867 18.37 1.49 5.06
C LEU A 867 17.37 2.42 5.76
N SER A 868 16.30 2.82 5.10
CA SER A 868 15.21 3.60 5.71
C SER A 868 14.46 2.80 6.78
N VAL A 869 14.25 1.49 6.58
CA VAL A 869 13.67 0.61 7.62
C VAL A 869 14.59 0.52 8.82
N ILE A 870 15.90 0.32 8.62
CA ILE A 870 16.89 0.26 9.71
C ILE A 870 17.01 1.60 10.42
N ALA A 871 17.05 2.73 9.70
CA ALA A 871 17.11 4.06 10.28
C ALA A 871 15.83 4.40 11.08
N GLN A 872 14.67 3.92 10.65
CA GLN A 872 13.44 4.05 11.42
C GLN A 872 13.50 3.24 12.72
N ALA A 873 13.97 1.99 12.66
CA ALA A 873 14.19 1.17 13.86
C ALA A 873 15.20 1.84 14.82
N PHE A 874 16.29 2.39 14.28
CA PHE A 874 17.27 3.16 15.04
C PHE A 874 16.63 4.34 15.77
N MET A 875 15.79 5.14 15.11
CA MET A 875 15.09 6.26 15.76
C MET A 875 14.05 5.80 16.79
N ASP A 876 13.38 4.67 16.56
CA ASP A 876 12.44 4.09 17.52
C ASP A 876 13.15 3.67 18.83
N CYS A 877 14.46 3.35 18.80
CA CYS A 877 15.29 3.10 19.98
C CYS A 877 15.46 4.34 20.88
N PHE A 878 15.31 5.54 20.36
CA PHE A 878 15.38 6.79 21.14
C PHE A 878 14.00 7.31 21.56
N SER A 879 12.91 6.63 21.16
CA SER A 879 11.55 7.07 21.51
C SER A 879 11.25 6.84 23.00
N LEU A 880 10.64 7.82 23.65
CA LEU A 880 10.15 7.72 25.03
C LEU A 880 8.80 6.99 25.13
N SER A 881 8.01 6.96 24.06
CA SER A 881 6.70 6.32 24.04
C SER A 881 6.79 4.82 23.86
N GLU A 882 5.91 4.06 24.54
CA GLU A 882 5.73 2.64 24.27
C GLU A 882 5.06 2.43 22.90
N ILE A 883 5.54 1.43 22.15
CA ILE A 883 5.01 1.13 20.82
C ILE A 883 3.75 0.28 21.00
N GLN A 884 2.58 0.87 20.77
CA GLN A 884 1.33 0.11 20.65
C GLN A 884 1.28 -0.56 19.27
N LEU A 885 1.43 -1.88 19.24
CA LEU A 885 1.39 -2.67 18.01
C LEU A 885 0.02 -3.31 17.86
N GLY A 886 -0.56 -3.18 16.68
CA GLY A 886 -1.82 -3.80 16.30
C GLY A 886 -1.79 -4.27 14.85
N LYS A 887 -2.90 -4.86 14.38
CA LYS A 887 -3.03 -5.40 13.01
C LYS A 887 -2.76 -4.36 11.91
N HIS A 888 -2.93 -3.07 12.20
CA HIS A 888 -2.71 -1.98 11.26
C HIS A 888 -1.36 -1.25 11.44
N SER A 889 -0.46 -1.79 12.27
CA SER A 889 0.88 -1.21 12.42
C SER A 889 1.71 -1.42 11.15
N PRO A 890 2.52 -0.43 10.72
CA PRO A 890 3.42 -0.58 9.59
C PRO A 890 4.38 -1.76 9.73
N THR A 891 4.60 -2.51 8.66
CA THR A 891 5.42 -3.73 8.64
C THR A 891 6.86 -3.50 9.09
N ASN A 892 7.46 -2.35 8.74
CA ASN A 892 8.79 -1.95 9.20
C ASN A 892 8.88 -1.83 10.74
N LYS A 893 7.82 -1.40 11.42
CA LYS A 893 7.75 -1.36 12.90
C LYS A 893 7.56 -2.74 13.50
N LEU A 894 6.77 -3.60 12.85
CA LEU A 894 6.57 -4.98 13.29
C LEU A 894 7.86 -5.80 13.21
N LEU A 895 8.70 -5.53 12.22
CA LEU A 895 9.93 -6.28 11.93
C LEU A 895 10.98 -6.21 13.05
N TYR A 896 11.11 -5.06 13.70
CA TYR A 896 12.07 -4.83 14.81
C TYR A 896 11.42 -4.70 16.19
N ALA A 897 10.09 -4.82 16.28
CA ALA A 897 9.30 -4.63 17.49
C ALA A 897 9.88 -5.31 18.76
N LYS A 898 10.39 -6.53 18.61
CA LYS A 898 10.93 -7.33 19.73
C LYS A 898 12.31 -6.86 20.20
N ASP A 899 13.07 -6.21 19.33
CA ASP A 899 14.44 -5.77 19.62
C ASP A 899 14.47 -4.36 20.23
N ILE A 900 13.53 -3.49 19.85
CA ILE A 900 13.47 -2.08 20.30
C ILE A 900 13.52 -1.93 21.84
N PRO A 901 12.81 -2.72 22.66
CA PRO A 901 12.89 -2.58 24.12
C PRO A 901 14.30 -2.78 24.68
N LYS A 902 15.09 -3.71 24.12
CA LYS A 902 16.49 -3.94 24.50
C LYS A 902 17.34 -2.72 24.15
N PHE A 903 17.28 -2.27 22.89
CA PHE A 903 18.04 -1.10 22.43
C PHE A 903 17.67 0.18 23.17
N LYS A 904 16.38 0.38 23.53
CA LYS A 904 15.95 1.50 24.38
C LYS A 904 16.65 1.52 25.74
N GLN A 905 16.92 0.37 26.34
CA GLN A 905 17.66 0.30 27.60
C GLN A 905 19.13 0.66 27.40
N GLU A 906 19.76 0.17 26.34
CA GLU A 906 21.15 0.52 25.99
C GLU A 906 21.31 2.02 25.76
N VAL A 907 20.39 2.65 25.02
CA VAL A 907 20.36 4.11 24.80
C VAL A 907 20.21 4.87 26.12
N LYS A 908 19.35 4.41 27.04
CA LYS A 908 19.20 5.02 28.38
C LYS A 908 20.50 4.93 29.17
N VAL A 909 21.19 3.79 29.12
CA VAL A 909 22.50 3.61 29.77
C VAL A 909 23.53 4.54 29.14
N TYR A 910 23.58 4.64 27.82
CA TYR A 910 24.48 5.52 27.09
C TYR A 910 24.33 6.99 27.48
N TYR A 911 23.11 7.54 27.47
CA TYR A 911 22.85 8.93 27.90
C TYR A 911 23.19 9.16 29.37
N LYS A 912 22.94 8.16 30.23
CA LYS A 912 23.33 8.22 31.63
C LYS A 912 24.86 8.26 31.79
N GLN A 913 25.59 7.40 31.08
CA GLN A 913 27.05 7.35 31.13
C GLN A 913 27.70 8.65 30.67
N ILE A 914 27.20 9.26 29.58
CA ILE A 914 27.71 10.57 29.12
C ILE A 914 27.49 11.65 30.18
N ARG A 915 26.30 11.69 30.78
CA ARG A 915 25.97 12.66 31.83
C ARG A 915 26.86 12.48 33.06
N ASP A 916 27.10 11.23 33.46
CA ASP A 916 27.86 10.90 34.66
C ASP A 916 29.40 11.02 34.41
N GLN A 917 29.85 11.17 33.16
CA GLN A 917 31.25 11.46 32.80
C GLN A 917 31.67 12.87 33.25
N GLN A 918 32.94 13.04 33.62
CA GLN A 918 33.50 14.36 33.96
C GLN A 918 33.32 15.36 32.80
N PRO A 919 32.93 16.62 33.09
CA PRO A 919 32.85 17.68 32.10
C PRO A 919 34.20 17.90 31.42
N ILE A 920 34.17 18.18 30.13
CA ILE A 920 35.37 18.54 29.36
C ILE A 920 35.76 19.96 29.73
N THR A 921 37.04 20.18 30.01
CA THR A 921 37.53 21.53 30.32
C THR A 921 37.56 22.41 29.06
N ASP A 922 37.30 23.70 29.21
CA ASP A 922 37.34 24.65 28.07
C ASP A 922 38.66 24.59 27.31
N THR A 923 39.79 24.41 28.01
CA THR A 923 41.12 24.29 27.39
C THR A 923 41.25 23.01 26.56
N GLU A 924 40.79 21.88 27.10
CA GLU A 924 40.81 20.60 26.38
C GLU A 924 39.95 20.67 25.12
N PHE A 925 38.75 21.25 25.23
CA PHE A 925 37.86 21.37 24.07
C PHE A 925 38.36 22.34 23.01
N LYS A 926 38.95 23.48 23.43
CA LYS A 926 39.61 24.42 22.51
C LYS A 926 40.75 23.77 21.74
N ASN A 927 41.58 22.98 22.42
CA ASN A 927 42.67 22.26 21.77
C ASN A 927 42.14 21.26 20.74
N PHE A 928 41.09 20.49 21.08
CA PHE A 928 40.42 19.58 20.15
C PHE A 928 39.93 20.30 18.87
N LEU A 929 39.23 21.44 19.01
CA LEU A 929 38.74 22.19 17.86
C LEU A 929 39.87 22.79 17.01
N GLN A 930 40.97 23.24 17.64
CA GLN A 930 42.15 23.74 16.93
C GLN A 930 42.88 22.64 16.17
N GLU A 931 42.98 21.45 16.75
CA GLU A 931 43.55 20.27 16.08
C GLU A 931 42.73 19.88 14.86
N GLU A 932 41.39 19.81 14.98
CA GLU A 932 40.50 19.52 13.84
C GLU A 932 40.54 20.62 12.77
N SER A 933 40.63 21.90 13.16
CA SER A 933 40.80 23.01 12.20
C SER A 933 42.11 22.87 11.41
N LYS A 934 43.22 22.62 12.13
CA LYS A 934 44.55 22.49 11.54
C LYS A 934 44.67 21.27 10.62
N LYS A 935 44.02 20.17 10.98
CA LYS A 935 44.01 18.93 10.18
C LYS A 935 43.38 19.13 8.79
N HIS A 936 42.51 20.13 8.64
CA HIS A 936 41.67 20.32 7.46
C HIS A 936 41.77 21.72 6.81
N GLU A 937 42.71 22.56 7.26
CA GLU A 937 42.89 23.97 6.84
C GLU A 937 42.97 24.16 5.31
N ASN A 938 43.47 23.17 4.56
CA ASN A 938 43.69 23.25 3.11
C ASN A 938 42.73 22.41 2.27
N GLU A 939 41.68 21.85 2.86
CA GLU A 939 40.75 20.96 2.15
C GLU A 939 39.70 21.74 1.32
N PHE A 940 39.38 22.97 1.73
CA PHE A 940 38.32 23.78 1.12
C PHE A 940 38.78 25.11 0.54
N ASN A 941 38.03 25.56 -0.49
CA ASN A 941 38.18 26.86 -1.11
C ASN A 941 37.31 27.91 -0.40
N GLU A 942 37.85 28.50 0.66
CA GLU A 942 37.19 29.56 1.44
C GLU A 942 36.80 30.76 0.57
N ALA A 943 37.63 31.14 -0.40
CA ALA A 943 37.37 32.28 -1.28
C ALA A 943 36.12 32.05 -2.15
N ALA A 944 35.89 30.83 -2.64
CA ALA A 944 34.68 30.49 -3.37
C ALA A 944 33.43 30.54 -2.46
N ALA A 945 33.54 30.03 -1.23
CA ALA A 945 32.45 30.10 -0.26
C ALA A 945 32.08 31.55 0.08
N LEU A 946 33.08 32.42 0.32
CA LEU A 946 32.88 33.84 0.61
C LEU A 946 32.19 34.58 -0.56
N LYS A 947 32.54 34.26 -1.81
CA LYS A 947 31.87 34.84 -2.99
C LYS A 947 30.40 34.44 -3.09
N GLU A 948 30.07 33.19 -2.76
CA GLU A 948 28.68 32.73 -2.73
C GLU A 948 27.92 33.32 -1.52
N LEU A 949 28.56 33.46 -0.35
CA LEU A 949 27.99 34.18 0.81
C LEU A 949 27.67 35.63 0.49
N TYR A 950 28.56 36.33 -0.22
CA TYR A 950 28.34 37.70 -0.62
C TYR A 950 27.07 37.87 -1.46
N ARG A 951 26.66 36.87 -2.25
CA ARG A 951 25.40 36.96 -3.01
C ARG A 951 24.18 37.10 -2.10
N PHE A 952 24.17 36.40 -0.97
CA PHE A 952 23.12 36.57 0.05
C PHE A 952 23.17 37.97 0.68
N ILE A 953 24.37 38.44 1.02
CA ILE A 953 24.57 39.78 1.60
C ILE A 953 24.11 40.86 0.62
N GLN A 954 24.46 40.74 -0.65
CA GLN A 954 24.07 41.69 -1.70
C GLN A 954 22.55 41.70 -1.90
N GLN A 955 21.90 40.53 -1.91
CA GLN A 955 20.46 40.41 -2.11
C GLN A 955 19.66 41.02 -0.95
N TYR A 956 20.12 40.86 0.28
CA TYR A 956 19.41 41.28 1.50
C TYR A 956 20.12 42.41 2.25
N PHE A 957 20.91 43.22 1.53
CA PHE A 957 21.78 44.23 2.10
C PHE A 957 21.04 45.23 3.00
N THR A 958 19.88 45.71 2.54
CA THR A 958 19.06 46.68 3.27
C THR A 958 18.57 46.11 4.60
N GLN A 959 18.07 44.87 4.58
CA GLN A 959 17.54 44.19 5.77
C GLN A 959 18.64 43.90 6.79
N ILE A 960 19.83 43.49 6.32
CA ILE A 960 21.00 43.30 7.19
C ILE A 960 21.40 44.62 7.86
N LYS A 961 21.45 45.72 7.10
CA LYS A 961 21.78 47.06 7.62
C LYS A 961 20.76 47.54 8.66
N GLU A 962 19.47 47.33 8.39
CA GLU A 962 18.40 47.67 9.34
C GLU A 962 18.52 46.86 10.64
N LYS A 963 18.80 45.55 10.54
CA LYS A 963 18.97 44.69 11.72
C LYS A 963 20.19 45.07 12.56
N LEU A 964 21.31 45.43 11.91
CA LEU A 964 22.49 45.94 12.59
C LEU A 964 22.20 47.24 13.34
N SER A 965 21.39 48.11 12.74
CA SER A 965 20.97 49.37 13.38
C SER A 965 20.05 49.12 14.59
N GLN A 966 19.15 48.14 14.50
CA GLN A 966 18.28 47.72 15.62
C GLN A 966 19.08 47.12 16.79
N ASN A 967 20.14 46.36 16.49
CA ASN A 967 21.00 45.73 17.49
C ASN A 967 22.09 46.68 18.04
N ALA A 968 21.98 47.99 17.80
CA ALA A 968 22.93 49.01 18.24
C ALA A 968 24.38 48.74 17.81
N ALA A 969 24.58 48.24 16.59
CA ALA A 969 25.92 47.98 16.06
C ALA A 969 26.76 49.28 15.94
N PRO A 970 28.07 49.23 16.23
CA PRO A 970 28.99 50.33 16.00
C PRO A 970 28.92 50.87 14.56
N ALA A 971 29.07 52.19 14.38
CA ALA A 971 29.09 52.80 13.05
C ALA A 971 30.17 52.20 12.14
N GLU A 972 31.32 51.82 12.72
CA GLU A 972 32.42 51.15 12.03
C GLU A 972 31.98 49.84 11.33
N LEU A 973 31.09 49.07 11.95
CA LEU A 973 30.59 47.80 11.40
C LEU A 973 29.70 48.02 10.16
N VAL A 974 28.90 49.09 10.17
CA VAL A 974 28.08 49.50 9.02
C VAL A 974 28.95 50.04 7.90
N GLU A 975 29.99 50.80 8.23
CA GLU A 975 30.99 51.28 7.26
C GLU A 975 31.77 50.13 6.61
N GLN A 976 32.18 49.13 7.40
CA GLN A 976 32.84 47.92 6.88
C GLN A 976 31.93 47.13 5.93
N LEU A 977 30.62 47.03 6.23
CA LEU A 977 29.66 46.39 5.33
C LEU A 977 29.52 47.15 3.99
N HIS A 978 29.50 48.49 4.00
CA HIS A 978 29.52 49.28 2.76
C HIS A 978 30.83 49.12 2.00
N HIS A 979 31.97 49.13 2.70
CA HIS A 979 33.28 48.92 2.08
C HIS A 979 33.36 47.57 1.37
N VAL A 980 32.87 46.49 1.99
CA VAL A 980 32.78 45.17 1.35
C VAL A 980 31.93 45.23 0.08
N LYS A 981 30.77 45.91 0.14
CA LYS A 981 29.90 46.06 -1.03
C LYS A 981 30.60 46.79 -2.18
N ASP A 982 31.24 47.91 -1.90
CA ASP A 982 31.92 48.73 -2.89
C ASP A 982 33.09 47.97 -3.54
N THR A 983 33.83 47.19 -2.76
CA THR A 983 34.94 46.36 -3.29
C THR A 983 34.43 45.26 -4.22
N PHE A 984 33.33 44.58 -3.87
CA PHE A 984 32.74 43.54 -4.73
C PHE A 984 32.01 44.09 -5.97
N ASP A 985 31.38 45.26 -5.86
CA ASP A 985 30.68 45.91 -6.98
C ASP A 985 31.67 46.63 -7.92
N GLY A 986 32.78 47.17 -7.39
CA GLY A 986 33.88 47.76 -8.16
C GLY A 986 34.57 46.74 -9.09
N LEU A 987 34.70 45.48 -8.66
CA LEU A 987 35.21 44.36 -9.47
C LEU A 987 34.33 44.04 -10.69
N LYS A 988 33.03 44.33 -10.66
CA LYS A 988 32.14 44.20 -11.84
C LYS A 988 32.33 45.34 -12.85
N SER A 989 32.84 46.50 -12.44
CA SER A 989 33.06 47.65 -13.33
C SER A 989 34.35 47.55 -14.15
N CYS A 990 35.35 46.79 -13.68
CA CYS A 990 36.63 46.60 -14.36
C CYS A 990 36.62 45.51 -15.46
N SER A 991 35.51 44.78 -15.67
CA SER A 991 35.41 43.74 -16.71
C SER A 991 34.98 44.25 -18.10
N TRP A 992 34.81 45.57 -18.26
CA TRP A 992 34.39 46.22 -19.53
C TRP A 992 35.53 46.89 -20.30
N SER A 993 36.79 46.65 -19.92
CA SER A 993 37.95 47.16 -20.67
C SER A 993 39.15 46.24 -20.50
N CYS A 994 39.15 45.12 -21.24
CA CYS A 994 40.32 44.41 -21.77
C CYS A 994 39.87 43.48 -22.90
#